data_AF-A0A226EKU6-F1
#
_entry.id   AF-A0A226EKU6-F1
#
_cell.length_a   1.000
_cell.length_b   1.000
_cell.length_c   1.000
_cell.angle_alpha   90.00
_cell.angle_beta   90.00
_cell.angle_gamma   90.00
#
_symmetry.space_group_name_H-M   'P 1'
#
loop_
_entity.id
_entity.type
_entity.pdbx_description
1 polymer ?
#
loop_
_entity_poly.entity_id
_entity_poly.type
_entity_poly.pdbx_seq_one_letter_code
_entity_poly.pdbx_strand_id
1 'polypeptide(L)'
;MNFLGSAGHVLAILFGLFVGQNVALECIPESFGESSVVCVCNSSYCDTLDHLNTLDGGTFVTYATTKNGLRFLRTAPNSIEWTDDSGNDLKVTVYSGGKHYQKIVGFGGAFTDATGINIGHHDQNLQQLIIDQYFGESGLEYNIGRVPMGGADFSDRAYTYAEVENDTELASFALTSDDFNLKIPYIKEALKRKPDLKLFASVWTAPPWMKNNNAYIGKGKLKPEYYQVWANYFVKFLQEYDKQNLTFWAISTQNEPLHGIVFDMGFNCMGWTADEQRDWIKMHLGPTLDASKFKDIKVIMFDDQRLHLKNYTEEILSDADAAKYISGIGVHWYTDSFVPPDILSTTHYNFPDYFLLATEACAGAMPLQGPDVILGSWERAVNYASDIISDMNNFVAGWIDWNLVLDLSGGPNWAENFVDAPIISDKDLNLIYKQPIYYALGHFSKFIPENSIRIRHSKDNSTAFAGVEILSCLRPDGMVSVILLNRVNTVKKITIINDSGIRNQQGFINMELLPNSISTLVYNPDINVSSTRPADTTYRWSDSLSASTAVQSVTGSIQFKYNETTTDTEHVCAWTVSGSLASQYSRYDITIQQLNGYACDASTTRVAVSHFSLWAQDVTAVETWNCGGPQQWRAVPGTVFIIVWKTTLLKNMSGFQVNWAPSGDRLDHMGVRTTAYSWGKPSVDPLPYYASGFFTEEVATHVFPKGNNTKGYELEIEFQTLRLDQCGDEELDSGPCFGKNNSTLLVCTIEEDGKLKLGARFYEEQLPEDAPVISSPWGLVILVWSGDFYRAGGRFQMVYRSVRI
;
A
#
# COMPACT_ATOMS: atom_id res chain seq x y z
N MET A 1 13.02 -44.62 72.31
CA MET A 1 11.68 -45.01 71.79
C MET A 1 11.73 -44.77 70.29
N ASN A 2 12.33 -45.67 69.48
CA ASN A 2 11.73 -46.88 68.88
C ASN A 2 10.37 -46.60 68.21
N PHE A 3 10.06 -46.88 66.93
CA PHE A 3 10.68 -47.59 65.80
C PHE A 3 9.86 -47.14 64.55
N LEU A 4 10.48 -46.66 63.46
CA LEU A 4 10.63 -47.30 62.13
C LEU A 4 9.38 -47.45 61.22
N GLY A 5 9.51 -46.94 59.99
CA GLY A 5 8.62 -47.16 58.84
C GLY A 5 9.10 -46.42 57.58
N SER A 6 10.15 -46.93 56.96
CA SER A 6 10.85 -46.46 55.76
C SER A 6 10.03 -46.56 54.47
N ALA A 7 10.16 -45.58 53.57
CA ALA A 7 10.35 -45.81 52.13
C ALA A 7 10.78 -44.50 51.45
N GLY A 8 12.05 -44.42 51.03
CA GLY A 8 12.53 -43.34 50.18
C GLY A 8 11.87 -43.40 48.81
N HIS A 9 11.54 -42.24 48.25
CA HIS A 9 11.24 -42.10 46.83
C HIS A 9 12.29 -41.17 46.23
N VAL A 10 13.06 -41.79 45.34
CA VAL A 10 14.05 -41.21 44.45
C VAL A 10 13.39 -40.09 43.64
N LEU A 11 13.93 -38.88 43.75
CA LEU A 11 13.67 -37.79 42.82
C LEU A 11 14.31 -38.20 41.48
N ALA A 12 13.55 -38.86 40.61
CA ALA A 12 13.98 -39.11 39.24
C ALA A 12 13.85 -37.80 38.47
N ILE A 13 14.97 -37.07 38.39
CA ILE A 13 15.17 -36.02 37.40
C ILE A 13 15.20 -36.72 36.03
N LEU A 14 14.05 -36.74 35.36
CA LEU A 14 13.99 -37.05 33.94
C LEU A 14 14.54 -35.83 33.18
N PHE A 15 15.85 -35.84 32.93
CA PHE A 15 16.45 -35.11 31.83
C PHE A 15 15.92 -35.72 30.53
N GLY A 16 14.74 -35.27 30.12
CA GLY A 16 14.25 -35.45 28.76
C GLY A 16 15.02 -34.50 27.85
N LEU A 17 15.87 -35.05 26.98
CA LEU A 17 16.34 -34.38 25.77
C LEU A 17 15.12 -34.06 24.90
N PHE A 18 14.48 -32.91 25.16
CA PHE A 18 13.54 -32.32 24.22
C PHE A 18 14.34 -31.64 23.12
N VAL A 19 14.32 -32.25 21.95
CA VAL A 19 14.68 -31.60 20.70
C VAL A 19 13.60 -30.54 20.41
N GLY A 20 13.98 -29.28 20.57
CA GLY A 20 13.41 -28.05 19.99
C GLY A 20 11.93 -28.01 19.61
N GLN A 21 11.09 -27.61 20.56
CA GLN A 21 9.99 -26.68 20.26
C GLN A 21 10.20 -25.47 21.16
N ASN A 22 10.60 -24.33 20.59
CA ASN A 22 10.67 -23.07 21.32
C ASN A 22 9.23 -22.66 21.65
N VAL A 23 8.81 -22.87 22.89
CA VAL A 23 7.52 -22.38 23.40
C VAL A 23 7.73 -20.94 23.87
N ALA A 24 6.94 -19.98 23.36
CA ALA A 24 6.92 -18.61 23.85
C ALA A 24 6.78 -18.57 25.38
N LEU A 25 7.57 -17.70 26.02
CA LEU A 25 7.45 -17.41 27.44
C LEU A 25 6.27 -16.48 27.66
N GLU A 26 5.43 -16.77 28.64
CA GLU A 26 4.21 -16.00 28.90
C GLU A 26 4.50 -14.69 29.67
N CYS A 27 3.65 -13.69 29.48
CA CYS A 27 3.67 -12.46 30.28
C CYS A 27 3.53 -12.76 31.78
N ILE A 28 4.38 -12.14 32.61
CA ILE A 28 4.11 -12.01 34.05
C ILE A 28 3.36 -10.69 34.25
N PRO A 29 2.03 -10.72 34.40
CA PRO A 29 1.23 -9.51 34.41
C PRO A 29 1.34 -8.78 35.74
N GLU A 30 1.50 -7.47 35.70
CA GLU A 30 1.40 -6.59 36.87
C GLU A 30 0.44 -5.43 36.58
N SER A 31 -0.43 -5.13 37.54
CA SER A 31 -1.39 -4.03 37.44
C SER A 31 -0.98 -2.91 38.38
N PHE A 32 -0.93 -1.69 37.83
CA PHE A 32 -0.67 -0.46 38.58
C PHE A 32 -1.97 0.33 38.85
N GLY A 33 -3.13 -0.32 38.75
CA GLY A 33 -4.45 0.33 38.91
C GLY A 33 -4.99 1.00 37.65
N GLU A 34 -4.26 0.89 36.54
CA GLU A 34 -4.63 1.41 35.22
C GLU A 34 -5.52 0.43 34.43
N SER A 35 -5.85 0.81 33.19
CA SER A 35 -6.85 0.12 32.38
C SER A 35 -6.47 -1.30 31.91
N SER A 36 -5.18 -1.67 31.97
CA SER A 36 -4.65 -3.01 31.68
C SER A 36 -3.45 -3.32 32.59
N VAL A 37 -2.65 -4.31 32.18
CA VAL A 37 -1.44 -4.78 32.86
C VAL A 37 -0.19 -4.52 32.03
N VAL A 38 0.95 -4.34 32.67
CA VAL A 38 2.27 -4.45 32.04
C VAL A 38 2.77 -5.90 32.15
N CYS A 39 3.81 -6.25 31.41
CA CYS A 39 4.54 -7.50 31.63
C CYS A 39 5.91 -7.20 32.23
N VAL A 40 6.19 -7.82 33.37
CA VAL A 40 7.42 -7.59 34.13
C VAL A 40 8.52 -8.49 33.59
N CYS A 41 9.68 -7.89 33.31
CA CYS A 41 10.88 -8.63 32.94
C CYS A 41 12.06 -8.25 33.85
N ASN A 42 12.97 -9.20 34.02
CA ASN A 42 14.19 -9.06 34.80
C ASN A 42 15.35 -9.81 34.11
N SER A 43 16.51 -9.87 34.76
CA SER A 43 17.73 -10.48 34.21
C SER A 43 17.65 -11.98 33.90
N SER A 44 16.62 -12.69 34.38
CA SER A 44 16.44 -14.13 34.16
C SER A 44 15.16 -14.50 33.43
N TYR A 45 14.23 -13.55 33.24
CA TYR A 45 12.94 -13.82 32.63
C TYR A 45 12.40 -12.61 31.88
N CYS A 46 11.90 -12.86 30.67
CA CYS A 46 10.98 -11.97 29.98
C CYS A 46 10.10 -12.77 29.05
N ASP A 47 8.87 -12.34 28.85
CA ASP A 47 7.98 -12.96 27.89
C ASP A 47 8.50 -12.79 26.46
N THR A 48 8.22 -13.78 25.61
CA THR A 48 8.70 -13.83 24.23
C THR A 48 7.56 -14.07 23.27
N LEU A 49 7.76 -13.68 22.02
CA LEU A 49 6.84 -13.97 20.92
C LEU A 49 7.31 -15.23 20.19
N ASP A 50 6.36 -16.11 19.86
CA ASP A 50 6.63 -17.27 19.02
C ASP A 50 7.15 -16.82 17.65
N HIS A 51 8.17 -17.50 17.15
CA HIS A 51 8.58 -17.35 15.75
C HIS A 51 7.44 -17.82 14.83
N LEU A 52 7.05 -16.96 13.87
CA LEU A 52 6.06 -17.32 12.87
C LEU A 52 6.70 -18.29 11.86
N ASN A 53 6.49 -19.58 12.08
CA ASN A 53 6.88 -20.60 11.11
C ASN A 53 6.03 -20.51 9.84
N THR A 54 6.59 -20.96 8.71
CA THR A 54 5.84 -21.11 7.46
C THR A 54 4.59 -21.95 7.70
N LEU A 55 3.44 -21.43 7.26
CA LEU A 55 2.16 -22.12 7.35
C LEU A 55 1.96 -23.01 6.12
N ASP A 56 1.39 -24.20 6.33
CA ASP A 56 0.97 -25.06 5.23
C ASP A 56 -0.09 -24.35 4.38
N GLY A 57 -0.11 -24.66 3.10
CA GLY A 57 -1.05 -24.07 2.15
C GLY A 57 -2.51 -24.27 2.59
N GLY A 58 -3.31 -23.20 2.59
CA GLY A 58 -4.70 -23.24 3.04
C GLY A 58 -4.86 -23.30 4.56
N THR A 59 -3.84 -22.93 5.34
CA THR A 59 -3.92 -22.83 6.80
C THR A 59 -3.71 -21.40 7.31
N PHE A 60 -4.17 -21.15 8.53
CA PHE A 60 -4.05 -19.85 9.20
C PHE A 60 -3.76 -20.00 10.70
N VAL A 61 -3.23 -18.93 11.29
CA VAL A 61 -3.08 -18.74 12.75
C VAL A 61 -3.53 -17.33 13.12
N THR A 62 -3.93 -17.17 14.38
CA THR A 62 -4.29 -15.86 14.95
C THR A 62 -3.48 -15.59 16.21
N TYR A 63 -3.16 -14.32 16.42
CA TYR A 63 -2.54 -13.78 17.62
C TYR A 63 -3.44 -12.72 18.21
N ALA A 64 -3.70 -12.74 19.51
CA ALA A 64 -4.57 -11.77 20.17
C ALA A 64 -3.92 -11.13 21.41
N THR A 65 -4.04 -9.81 21.49
CA THR A 65 -3.71 -9.01 22.67
C THR A 65 -4.95 -8.25 23.11
N THR A 66 -5.25 -8.25 24.42
CA THR A 66 -6.49 -7.65 24.95
C THR A 66 -6.25 -6.73 26.13
N LYS A 67 -7.20 -5.82 26.37
CA LYS A 67 -7.28 -5.00 27.58
C LYS A 67 -7.21 -5.84 28.86
N ASN A 68 -7.79 -7.05 28.85
CA ASN A 68 -7.85 -7.94 30.01
C ASN A 68 -6.56 -8.76 30.25
N GLY A 69 -5.49 -8.51 29.50
CA GLY A 69 -4.16 -9.05 29.81
C GLY A 69 -3.67 -10.18 28.91
N LEU A 70 -4.40 -10.55 27.84
CA LEU A 70 -3.80 -11.41 26.82
C LEU A 70 -2.68 -10.68 26.09
N ARG A 71 -1.59 -11.37 25.81
CA ARG A 71 -0.39 -10.85 25.13
C ARG A 71 0.04 -11.88 24.10
N PHE A 72 -0.16 -11.56 22.82
CA PHE A 72 0.12 -12.46 21.68
C PHE A 72 -0.39 -13.90 21.84
N LEU A 73 -1.59 -14.09 22.42
CA LEU A 73 -2.16 -15.42 22.54
C LEU A 73 -2.34 -16.02 21.14
N ARG A 74 -1.57 -17.07 20.85
CA ARG A 74 -1.50 -17.73 19.56
C ARG A 74 -2.46 -18.93 19.51
N THR A 75 -3.24 -19.06 18.43
CA THR A 75 -4.03 -20.26 18.15
C THR A 75 -3.19 -21.36 17.50
N ALA A 76 -3.63 -22.62 17.65
CA ALA A 76 -3.10 -23.70 16.83
C ALA A 76 -3.44 -23.45 15.35
N PRO A 77 -2.57 -23.84 14.39
CA PRO A 77 -2.88 -23.74 12.97
C PRO A 77 -4.23 -24.40 12.64
N ASN A 78 -5.04 -23.70 11.84
CA ASN A 78 -6.38 -24.15 11.44
C ASN A 78 -6.57 -23.99 9.92
N SER A 79 -7.56 -24.66 9.33
CA SER A 79 -7.77 -24.71 7.88
C SER A 79 -8.71 -23.63 7.38
N ILE A 80 -8.40 -23.04 6.21
CA ILE A 80 -9.28 -22.14 5.47
C ILE A 80 -10.39 -22.98 4.81
N GLU A 81 -11.63 -22.53 4.92
CA GLU A 81 -12.79 -23.18 4.28
C GLU A 81 -12.97 -22.63 2.85
N TRP A 82 -13.35 -23.46 1.87
CA TRP A 82 -13.37 -23.05 0.44
C TRP A 82 -14.71 -23.22 -0.26
N THR A 83 -15.71 -23.74 0.45
CA THR A 83 -17.00 -24.15 -0.13
C THR A 83 -18.21 -23.53 0.55
N ASP A 84 -18.01 -22.76 1.62
CA ASP A 84 -19.10 -22.30 2.47
C ASP A 84 -18.95 -20.82 2.85
N ASP A 85 -19.98 -20.02 2.51
CA ASP A 85 -20.14 -18.63 2.90
C ASP A 85 -21.19 -18.48 4.04
N SER A 86 -21.57 -19.59 4.71
CA SER A 86 -22.41 -19.59 5.92
C SER A 86 -21.71 -19.02 7.16
N GLY A 87 -20.72 -18.16 6.94
CA GLY A 87 -19.94 -17.51 7.98
C GLY A 87 -20.73 -16.49 8.80
N ASN A 88 -20.00 -15.76 9.62
CA ASN A 88 -20.55 -14.72 10.49
C ASN A 88 -21.19 -13.56 9.70
N ASP A 89 -22.08 -12.81 10.35
CA ASP A 89 -22.80 -11.68 9.75
C ASP A 89 -21.91 -10.51 9.29
N LEU A 90 -20.66 -10.44 9.76
CA LEU A 90 -19.71 -9.40 9.40
C LEU A 90 -18.62 -9.97 8.49
N LYS A 91 -18.54 -9.47 7.25
CA LYS A 91 -17.57 -9.95 6.27
C LYS A 91 -16.53 -8.89 5.92
N VAL A 92 -15.29 -9.33 5.81
CA VAL A 92 -14.16 -8.53 5.33
C VAL A 92 -13.54 -9.28 4.16
N THR A 93 -13.59 -8.70 2.96
CA THR A 93 -12.93 -9.24 1.77
C THR A 93 -11.53 -8.66 1.66
N VAL A 94 -10.53 -9.53 1.55
CA VAL A 94 -9.13 -9.18 1.33
C VAL A 94 -8.75 -9.62 -0.09
N TYR A 95 -8.39 -8.67 -0.94
CA TYR A 95 -8.11 -8.91 -2.36
C TYR A 95 -6.62 -9.19 -2.56
N SER A 96 -6.17 -10.40 -2.21
CA SER A 96 -4.77 -10.81 -2.30
C SER A 96 -4.24 -10.87 -3.74
N GLY A 97 -5.09 -11.14 -4.73
CA GLY A 97 -4.76 -11.04 -6.16
C GLY A 97 -5.11 -9.69 -6.82
N GLY A 98 -5.49 -8.69 -6.01
CA GLY A 98 -6.05 -7.43 -6.48
C GLY A 98 -5.05 -6.27 -6.58
N LYS A 99 -5.54 -5.06 -6.32
CA LYS A 99 -4.73 -3.83 -6.35
C LYS A 99 -3.69 -3.83 -5.22
N HIS A 100 -2.45 -3.59 -5.59
CA HIS A 100 -1.32 -3.37 -4.68
C HIS A 100 -1.11 -1.87 -4.45
N TYR A 101 -0.73 -1.49 -3.23
CA TYR A 101 -0.45 -0.11 -2.82
C TYR A 101 1.05 0.04 -2.52
N GLN A 102 1.41 0.77 -1.48
CA GLN A 102 2.80 0.99 -1.10
C GLN A 102 3.46 -0.28 -0.54
N LYS A 103 4.77 -0.36 -0.77
CA LYS A 103 5.65 -1.34 -0.14
C LYS A 103 6.03 -0.85 1.25
N ILE A 104 6.00 -1.75 2.24
CA ILE A 104 6.34 -1.46 3.62
C ILE A 104 7.86 -1.48 3.80
N VAL A 105 8.43 -0.39 4.30
CA VAL A 105 9.84 -0.22 4.65
C VAL A 105 10.12 -0.84 6.02
N GLY A 106 9.22 -0.67 6.99
CA GLY A 106 9.38 -1.29 8.29
C GLY A 106 8.88 -0.49 9.50
N PHE A 107 9.33 -0.94 10.67
CA PHE A 107 8.94 -0.43 11.98
C PHE A 107 10.15 -0.34 12.89
N GLY A 108 10.13 0.60 13.83
CA GLY A 108 11.30 0.88 14.64
C GLY A 108 11.05 1.77 15.85
N GLY A 109 12.16 2.18 16.46
CA GLY A 109 12.21 3.23 17.49
C GLY A 109 13.54 3.96 17.46
N ALA A 110 13.73 4.92 18.37
CA ALA A 110 14.90 5.78 18.42
C ALA A 110 15.92 5.36 19.48
N PHE A 111 17.18 5.28 19.06
CA PHE A 111 18.36 5.18 19.91
C PHE A 111 18.74 6.58 20.43
N THR A 112 17.90 7.15 21.29
CA THR A 112 18.19 8.40 22.00
C THR A 112 19.24 8.19 23.09
N ASP A 113 19.83 9.29 23.58
CA ASP A 113 20.76 9.19 24.72
C ASP A 113 20.01 8.66 25.96
N ALA A 114 18.76 9.10 26.19
CA ALA A 114 17.87 8.59 27.24
C ALA A 114 17.64 7.07 27.15
N THR A 115 17.43 6.54 25.94
CA THR A 115 17.33 5.09 25.71
C THR A 115 18.61 4.38 26.17
N GLY A 116 19.78 4.89 25.75
CA GLY A 116 21.06 4.30 26.12
C GLY A 116 21.36 4.37 27.62
N ILE A 117 20.98 5.47 28.28
CA ILE A 117 21.11 5.65 29.73
C ILE A 117 20.26 4.62 30.46
N ASN A 118 18.99 4.48 30.09
CA ASN A 118 18.08 3.55 30.76
C ASN A 118 18.49 2.09 30.59
N ILE A 119 18.92 1.69 29.39
CA ILE A 119 19.47 0.35 29.18
C ILE A 119 20.74 0.17 30.03
N GLY A 120 21.63 1.16 30.04
CA GLY A 120 22.92 1.11 30.73
C GLY A 120 22.85 1.02 32.26
N HIS A 121 21.70 1.35 32.87
CA HIS A 121 21.49 1.20 34.32
C HIS A 121 21.32 -0.25 34.78
N HIS A 122 21.00 -1.17 33.86
CA HIS A 122 20.75 -2.56 34.18
C HIS A 122 22.00 -3.43 34.11
N ASP A 123 21.95 -4.63 34.68
CA ASP A 123 23.01 -5.61 34.46
C ASP A 123 23.07 -6.08 33.00
N GLN A 124 24.20 -6.70 32.62
CA GLN A 124 24.45 -7.10 31.24
C GLN A 124 23.40 -8.08 30.69
N ASN A 125 22.80 -8.93 31.52
CA ASN A 125 21.80 -9.90 31.05
C ASN A 125 20.50 -9.18 30.69
N LEU A 126 20.03 -8.28 31.56
CA LEU A 126 18.83 -7.52 31.29
C LEU A 126 19.04 -6.52 30.13
N GLN A 127 20.24 -5.93 29.98
CA GLN A 127 20.59 -5.14 28.80
C GLN A 127 20.41 -5.94 27.51
N GLN A 128 20.98 -7.15 27.43
CA GLN A 128 20.86 -8.01 26.25
C GLN A 128 19.40 -8.39 25.99
N LEU A 129 18.67 -8.72 27.06
CA LEU A 129 17.28 -9.07 26.99
C LEU A 129 16.43 -7.92 26.44
N ILE A 130 16.67 -6.67 26.85
CA ILE A 130 15.97 -5.49 26.31
C ILE A 130 16.18 -5.39 24.79
N ILE A 131 17.42 -5.55 24.32
CA ILE A 131 17.73 -5.52 22.88
C ILE A 131 17.07 -6.70 22.16
N ASP A 132 17.03 -7.89 22.77
CA ASP A 132 16.31 -9.06 22.24
C ASP A 132 14.81 -8.81 22.09
N GLN A 133 14.17 -8.10 23.03
CA GLN A 133 12.76 -7.77 22.94
C GLN A 133 12.43 -6.90 21.72
N TYR A 134 13.29 -5.94 21.35
CA TYR A 134 13.02 -5.13 20.16
C TYR A 134 13.51 -5.78 18.85
N PHE A 135 14.72 -6.32 18.83
CA PHE A 135 15.41 -6.68 17.59
C PHE A 135 15.61 -8.18 17.39
N GLY A 136 15.42 -8.99 18.43
CA GLY A 136 15.58 -10.45 18.37
C GLY A 136 14.41 -11.16 17.70
N GLU A 137 14.66 -12.38 17.21
CA GLU A 137 13.65 -13.25 16.59
C GLU A 137 12.50 -13.63 17.55
N SER A 138 12.73 -13.56 18.86
CA SER A 138 11.71 -13.81 19.88
C SER A 138 11.03 -12.53 20.38
N GLY A 139 11.36 -11.38 19.77
CA GLY A 139 10.83 -10.05 20.09
C GLY A 139 9.99 -9.47 18.96
N LEU A 140 10.06 -8.15 18.79
CA LEU A 140 9.30 -7.39 17.78
C LEU A 140 9.93 -7.44 16.37
N GLU A 141 11.19 -7.86 16.26
CA GLU A 141 11.98 -7.82 15.02
C GLU A 141 11.98 -6.45 14.33
N TYR A 142 12.10 -5.37 15.11
CA TYR A 142 12.28 -4.01 14.60
C TYR A 142 13.42 -3.98 13.57
N ASN A 143 13.17 -3.33 12.44
CA ASN A 143 14.10 -3.26 11.32
C ASN A 143 14.48 -1.83 10.94
N ILE A 144 14.01 -0.84 11.71
CA ILE A 144 14.43 0.56 11.61
C ILE A 144 14.91 1.07 12.98
N GLY A 145 16.00 1.83 12.99
CA GLY A 145 16.53 2.51 14.18
C GLY A 145 16.79 3.98 13.90
N ARG A 146 16.02 4.89 14.53
CA ARG A 146 16.26 6.33 14.43
C ARG A 146 17.41 6.74 15.35
N VAL A 147 18.32 7.60 14.91
CA VAL A 147 19.51 8.01 15.66
C VAL A 147 19.62 9.53 15.64
N PRO A 148 19.51 10.22 16.78
CA PRO A 148 19.78 11.64 16.85
C PRO A 148 21.21 11.99 16.43
N MET A 149 21.39 13.07 15.66
CA MET A 149 22.69 13.63 15.33
C MET A 149 23.05 14.71 16.37
N GLY A 150 23.82 14.32 17.39
CA GLY A 150 24.11 15.15 18.56
C GLY A 150 23.00 15.04 19.61
N GLY A 151 22.86 16.08 20.43
CA GLY A 151 21.87 16.12 21.50
C GLY A 151 20.45 16.44 21.02
N ALA A 152 19.49 15.74 21.62
CA ALA A 152 18.06 15.98 21.50
C ALA A 152 17.51 16.53 22.82
N ASP A 153 16.19 16.68 22.94
CA ASP A 153 15.53 16.85 24.23
C ASP A 153 15.73 15.62 25.14
N PHE A 154 15.66 14.40 24.59
CA PHE A 154 15.99 13.13 25.27
C PHE A 154 17.49 12.84 25.36
N SER A 155 18.22 13.85 25.86
CA SER A 155 19.62 13.82 26.27
C SER A 155 19.75 14.41 27.68
N ASP A 156 20.88 14.19 28.36
CA ASP A 156 21.15 14.80 29.67
C ASP A 156 21.62 16.28 29.57
N ARG A 157 21.93 16.75 28.36
CA ARG A 157 22.38 18.11 28.07
C ARG A 157 22.14 18.46 26.60
N ALA A 158 22.09 19.74 26.29
CA ALA A 158 22.21 20.22 24.91
C ALA A 158 23.67 20.12 24.41
N TYR A 159 23.88 19.57 23.21
CA TYR A 159 25.19 19.53 22.56
C TYR A 159 25.11 19.26 21.06
N THR A 160 26.21 19.55 20.37
CA THR A 160 26.48 19.20 18.97
C THR A 160 27.88 18.60 18.83
N TYR A 161 28.27 18.24 17.61
CA TYR A 161 29.60 17.70 17.32
C TYR A 161 30.66 18.76 17.00
N ALA A 162 30.28 20.03 16.86
CA ALA A 162 31.17 21.11 16.40
C ALA A 162 31.04 22.37 17.27
N GLU A 163 31.46 22.25 18.53
CA GLU A 163 31.32 23.27 19.56
C GLU A 163 32.31 24.45 19.43
N VAL A 164 33.43 24.27 18.73
CA VAL A 164 34.43 25.34 18.56
C VAL A 164 33.88 26.42 17.63
N GLU A 165 33.77 27.64 18.16
CA GLU A 165 33.23 28.78 17.44
C GLU A 165 34.02 29.09 16.16
N ASN A 166 33.30 29.37 15.06
CA ASN A 166 33.84 29.68 13.74
C ASN A 166 34.73 28.57 13.12
N ASP A 167 34.64 27.32 13.59
CA ASP A 167 35.29 26.17 12.95
C ASP A 167 34.57 25.75 11.66
N THR A 168 34.69 26.61 10.63
CA THR A 168 34.02 26.44 9.33
C THR A 168 34.57 25.27 8.51
N GLU A 169 35.78 24.80 8.82
CA GLU A 169 36.39 23.58 8.25
C GLU A 169 35.97 22.31 9.01
N LEU A 170 35.25 22.47 10.12
CA LEU A 170 34.84 21.40 11.03
C LEU A 170 36.03 20.55 11.49
N ALA A 171 37.20 21.15 11.71
CA ALA A 171 38.42 20.45 12.09
C ALA A 171 38.33 19.84 13.50
N SER A 172 37.50 20.42 14.36
CA SER A 172 37.21 19.97 15.72
C SER A 172 35.99 19.04 15.81
N PHE A 173 35.34 18.72 14.67
CA PHE A 173 34.17 17.85 14.66
C PHE A 173 34.51 16.49 15.29
N ALA A 174 33.74 16.09 16.31
CA ALA A 174 33.91 14.80 16.96
C ALA A 174 32.59 14.28 17.53
N LEU A 175 32.38 12.97 17.41
CA LEU A 175 31.38 12.26 18.20
C LEU A 175 31.72 12.39 19.69
N THR A 176 30.71 12.40 20.55
CA THR A 176 30.89 12.58 21.99
C THR A 176 30.89 11.26 22.74
N SER A 177 31.14 11.29 24.05
CA SER A 177 30.96 10.13 24.91
C SER A 177 29.53 9.58 24.86
N ASP A 178 28.54 10.43 24.59
CA ASP A 178 27.14 10.04 24.48
C ASP A 178 26.97 9.05 23.31
N ASP A 179 27.56 9.32 22.14
CA ASP A 179 27.54 8.36 21.03
C ASP A 179 28.25 7.04 21.38
N PHE A 180 29.46 7.13 21.94
CA PHE A 180 30.30 5.95 22.18
C PHE A 180 29.78 5.06 23.31
N ASN A 181 29.07 5.62 24.28
CA ASN A 181 28.62 4.89 25.46
C ASN A 181 27.11 4.57 25.42
N LEU A 182 26.29 5.41 24.79
CA LEU A 182 24.82 5.34 24.88
C LEU A 182 24.15 4.93 23.57
N LYS A 183 24.78 5.13 22.40
CA LYS A 183 24.12 4.87 21.10
C LYS A 183 24.80 3.74 20.34
N ILE A 184 26.07 3.91 20.00
CA ILE A 184 26.84 2.97 19.17
C ILE A 184 26.86 1.56 19.75
N PRO A 185 27.07 1.33 21.06
CA PRO A 185 27.09 -0.02 21.63
C PRO A 185 25.76 -0.76 21.41
N TYR A 186 24.63 -0.12 21.70
CA TYR A 186 23.31 -0.76 21.57
C TYR A 186 22.87 -0.90 20.12
N ILE A 187 23.23 0.03 19.25
CA ILE A 187 23.05 -0.14 17.79
C ILE A 187 23.81 -1.39 17.30
N LYS A 188 25.05 -1.59 17.77
CA LYS A 188 25.84 -2.80 17.42
C LYS A 188 25.21 -4.07 17.98
N GLU A 189 24.68 -4.06 19.19
CA GLU A 189 23.95 -5.19 19.75
C GLU A 189 22.65 -5.50 18.99
N ALA A 190 21.95 -4.46 18.52
CA ALA A 190 20.77 -4.61 17.67
C ALA A 190 21.14 -5.22 16.31
N LEU A 191 22.20 -4.74 15.66
CA LEU A 191 22.70 -5.29 14.38
C LEU A 191 23.14 -6.76 14.47
N LYS A 192 23.56 -7.25 15.64
CA LYS A 192 23.84 -8.69 15.83
C LYS A 192 22.58 -9.56 15.71
N ARG A 193 21.42 -9.02 16.09
CA ARG A 193 20.11 -9.69 16.04
C ARG A 193 19.37 -9.43 14.74
N LYS A 194 19.49 -8.21 14.22
CA LYS A 194 18.89 -7.74 12.97
C LYS A 194 19.98 -7.17 12.03
N PRO A 195 20.70 -8.02 11.29
CA PRO A 195 21.81 -7.58 10.43
C PRO A 195 21.40 -6.61 9.31
N ASP A 196 20.12 -6.60 8.93
CA ASP A 196 19.50 -5.73 7.93
C ASP A 196 18.81 -4.49 8.53
N LEU A 197 19.09 -4.16 9.80
CA LEU A 197 18.57 -2.97 10.49
C LEU A 197 18.92 -1.68 9.71
N LYS A 198 17.89 -0.92 9.34
CA LYS A 198 18.05 0.39 8.67
C LYS A 198 18.21 1.48 9.71
N LEU A 199 19.38 2.10 9.73
CA LEU A 199 19.61 3.29 10.54
C LEU A 199 19.13 4.54 9.79
N PHE A 200 18.35 5.37 10.47
CA PHE A 200 17.83 6.65 10.00
C PHE A 200 18.32 7.74 10.95
N ALA A 201 18.96 8.80 10.46
CA ALA A 201 19.47 9.88 11.32
C ALA A 201 18.69 11.18 11.14
N SER A 202 18.46 11.89 12.24
CA SER A 202 17.81 13.21 12.25
C SER A 202 18.55 14.15 13.19
N VAL A 203 18.56 15.45 12.89
CA VAL A 203 19.29 16.48 13.64
C VAL A 203 18.34 17.51 14.23
N TRP A 204 18.54 17.88 15.50
CA TRP A 204 17.67 18.85 16.18
C TRP A 204 18.17 20.28 16.03
N THR A 205 19.49 20.49 16.04
CA THR A 205 20.05 21.85 15.95
C THR A 205 21.46 21.85 15.43
N ALA A 206 21.83 22.94 14.73
CA ALA A 206 23.22 23.30 14.49
C ALA A 206 23.87 23.88 15.76
N PRO A 207 25.22 23.95 15.81
CA PRO A 207 25.93 24.65 16.88
C PRO A 207 25.44 26.10 17.02
N PRO A 208 25.42 26.67 18.25
CA PRO A 208 24.91 28.02 18.49
C PRO A 208 25.56 29.08 17.60
N TRP A 209 26.88 29.01 17.40
CA TRP A 209 27.61 29.98 16.58
C TRP A 209 27.14 30.02 15.11
N MET A 210 26.56 28.92 14.60
CA MET A 210 25.98 28.86 13.26
C MET A 210 24.57 29.46 13.16
N LYS A 211 23.90 29.74 14.29
CA LYS A 211 22.49 30.17 14.34
C LYS A 211 22.37 31.66 14.62
N ASN A 212 21.33 32.30 14.09
CA ASN A 212 21.09 33.74 14.25
C ASN A 212 20.77 34.16 15.70
N ASN A 213 20.27 33.24 16.52
CA ASN A 213 19.97 33.46 17.93
C ASN A 213 21.13 33.08 18.88
N ASN A 214 22.20 32.50 18.35
CA ASN A 214 23.34 31.99 19.12
C ASN A 214 22.94 31.07 20.29
N ALA A 215 21.93 30.21 20.12
CA ALA A 215 21.45 29.31 21.17
C ALA A 215 21.02 27.93 20.60
N TYR A 216 21.03 26.90 21.46
CA TYR A 216 20.49 25.57 21.14
C TYR A 216 18.97 25.57 20.97
N ILE A 217 18.30 26.41 21.76
CA ILE A 217 16.85 26.43 21.95
C ILE A 217 16.23 27.69 21.35
N GLY A 218 14.90 27.75 21.40
CA GLY A 218 14.11 28.91 21.00
C GLY A 218 14.14 29.19 19.50
N LYS A 219 13.49 30.29 19.11
CA LYS A 219 13.43 30.70 17.70
C LYS A 219 14.82 31.02 17.16
N GLY A 220 15.26 30.26 16.18
CA GLY A 220 16.61 30.36 15.66
C GLY A 220 16.79 29.60 14.36
N LYS A 221 17.29 30.29 13.34
CA LYS A 221 17.59 29.71 12.02
C LYS A 221 19.09 29.61 11.80
N LEU A 222 19.49 28.71 10.90
CA LEU A 222 20.85 28.65 10.39
C LEU A 222 21.18 29.95 9.63
N LYS A 223 22.34 30.55 9.88
CA LYS A 223 22.79 31.71 9.11
C LYS A 223 23.19 31.28 7.68
N PRO A 224 22.80 32.00 6.61
CA PRO A 224 23.08 31.62 5.23
C PRO A 224 24.56 31.34 4.93
N GLU A 225 25.48 32.08 5.53
CA GLU A 225 26.93 31.89 5.37
C GLU A 225 27.43 30.50 5.82
N TYR A 226 26.65 29.77 6.63
CA TYR A 226 27.01 28.44 7.13
C TYR A 226 26.29 27.29 6.42
N TYR A 227 25.52 27.55 5.36
CA TYR A 227 24.76 26.51 4.64
C TYR A 227 25.66 25.37 4.11
N GLN A 228 26.82 25.71 3.54
CA GLN A 228 27.78 24.71 3.08
C GLN A 228 28.45 23.98 4.26
N VAL A 229 28.78 24.69 5.34
CA VAL A 229 29.37 24.09 6.54
C VAL A 229 28.40 23.09 7.16
N TRP A 230 27.11 23.40 7.15
CA TRP A 230 26.05 22.51 7.62
C TRP A 230 25.90 21.26 6.74
N ALA A 231 25.97 21.38 5.41
CA ALA A 231 26.01 20.21 4.53
C ALA A 231 27.25 19.33 4.80
N ASN A 232 28.40 19.94 5.06
CA ASN A 232 29.62 19.22 5.44
C ASN A 232 29.47 18.52 6.81
N TYR A 233 28.72 19.10 7.75
CA TYR A 233 28.44 18.51 9.06
C TYR A 233 27.70 17.16 8.92
N PHE A 234 26.70 17.08 8.03
CA PHE A 234 26.00 15.82 7.73
C PHE A 234 26.95 14.77 7.17
N VAL A 235 27.79 15.12 6.19
CA VAL A 235 28.77 14.18 5.64
C VAL A 235 29.79 13.75 6.70
N LYS A 236 30.28 14.65 7.56
CA LYS A 236 31.20 14.29 8.65
C LYS A 236 30.56 13.35 9.67
N PHE A 237 29.30 13.57 10.03
CA PHE A 237 28.56 12.62 10.88
C PHE A 237 28.54 11.21 10.26
N LEU A 238 28.17 11.10 8.98
CA LEU A 238 28.15 9.82 8.27
C LEU A 238 29.54 9.17 8.21
N GLN A 239 30.61 9.97 8.01
CA GLN A 239 31.99 9.50 8.04
C GLN A 239 32.40 8.97 9.42
N GLU A 240 32.07 9.66 10.51
CA GLU A 240 32.46 9.22 11.85
C GLU A 240 31.73 7.94 12.28
N TYR A 241 30.44 7.78 11.96
CA TYR A 241 29.72 6.53 12.21
C TYR A 241 30.21 5.38 11.31
N ASP A 242 30.57 5.67 10.05
CA ASP A 242 31.17 4.68 9.15
C ASP A 242 32.51 4.14 9.67
N LYS A 243 33.34 4.99 10.32
CA LYS A 243 34.56 4.51 11.04
C LYS A 243 34.24 3.53 12.17
N GLN A 244 33.01 3.53 12.69
CA GLN A 244 32.53 2.58 13.69
C GLN A 244 31.90 1.32 13.07
N ASN A 245 31.95 1.18 11.74
CA ASN A 245 31.26 0.18 10.93
C ASN A 245 29.73 0.28 11.03
N LEU A 246 29.20 1.50 11.13
CA LEU A 246 27.76 1.78 11.11
C LEU A 246 27.43 2.62 9.89
N THR A 247 26.53 2.11 9.05
CA THR A 247 26.06 2.80 7.84
C THR A 247 24.60 3.19 8.00
N PHE A 248 24.24 4.36 7.46
CA PHE A 248 22.87 4.85 7.47
C PHE A 248 22.15 4.54 6.16
N TRP A 249 20.89 4.13 6.29
CA TRP A 249 19.95 3.99 5.18
C TRP A 249 19.41 5.36 4.76
N ALA A 250 19.10 6.22 5.74
CA ALA A 250 18.50 7.52 5.49
C ALA A 250 18.98 8.60 6.47
N ILE A 251 18.84 9.86 6.07
CA ILE A 251 18.89 11.05 6.91
C ILE A 251 17.63 11.89 6.70
N SER A 252 17.17 12.63 7.71
CA SER A 252 16.22 13.73 7.49
C SER A 252 16.92 15.07 7.38
N THR A 253 16.24 16.04 6.75
CA THR A 253 16.80 17.38 6.54
C THR A 253 16.91 18.19 7.83
N GLN A 254 16.00 17.97 8.78
CA GLN A 254 15.95 18.61 10.11
C GLN A 254 14.80 17.97 10.90
N ASN A 255 14.97 17.69 12.19
CA ASN A 255 13.87 17.35 13.09
C ASN A 255 12.97 18.58 13.30
N GLU A 256 11.69 18.48 12.97
CA GLU A 256 10.66 19.48 13.24
C GLU A 256 11.09 20.92 12.85
N PRO A 257 11.42 21.17 11.58
CA PRO A 257 11.93 22.45 11.10
C PRO A 257 11.04 23.65 11.44
N LEU A 258 9.74 23.46 11.70
CA LEU A 258 8.86 24.56 12.08
C LEU A 258 8.98 24.97 13.55
N HIS A 259 9.52 24.10 14.41
CA HIS A 259 9.73 24.39 15.82
C HIS A 259 10.62 25.62 16.04
N GLY A 260 11.77 25.70 15.36
CA GLY A 260 12.65 26.86 15.45
C GLY A 260 12.16 28.12 14.71
N ILE A 261 10.97 28.08 14.09
CA ILE A 261 10.33 29.22 13.41
C ILE A 261 9.17 29.77 14.25
N VAL A 262 8.26 28.88 14.64
CA VAL A 262 6.94 29.26 15.17
C VAL A 262 6.95 29.35 16.70
N PHE A 263 7.69 28.47 17.36
CA PHE A 263 7.61 28.28 18.82
C PHE A 263 8.92 28.68 19.50
N ASP A 264 8.82 29.04 20.78
CA ASP A 264 10.00 29.29 21.61
C ASP A 264 10.31 28.02 22.41
N MET A 265 10.86 27.01 21.72
CA MET A 265 11.06 25.69 22.30
C MET A 265 12.08 25.73 23.43
N GLY A 266 11.84 24.97 24.51
CA GLY A 266 12.74 24.82 25.64
C GLY A 266 13.88 23.81 25.42
N PHE A 267 13.95 23.19 24.24
CA PHE A 267 14.92 22.15 23.88
C PHE A 267 15.56 22.41 22.51
N ASN A 268 16.53 21.57 22.14
CA ASN A 268 17.27 21.67 20.89
C ASN A 268 16.32 21.83 19.69
N CYS A 269 16.41 22.92 18.96
CA CYS A 269 15.60 23.12 17.74
C CYS A 269 16.28 24.07 16.77
N MET A 270 16.03 23.89 15.47
CA MET A 270 16.49 24.83 14.45
C MET A 270 15.42 25.02 13.37
N GLY A 271 15.16 26.28 13.05
CA GLY A 271 14.09 26.68 12.16
C GLY A 271 14.50 26.66 10.69
N TRP A 272 13.61 26.14 9.85
CA TRP A 272 13.67 26.28 8.39
C TRP A 272 12.29 26.60 7.81
N THR A 273 12.18 27.65 7.00
CA THR A 273 11.04 27.75 6.08
C THR A 273 11.24 26.80 4.89
N ALA A 274 10.15 26.43 4.22
CA ALA A 274 10.21 25.42 3.15
C ALA A 274 11.10 25.87 1.96
N ASP A 275 11.10 27.15 1.62
CA ASP A 275 11.94 27.75 0.58
C ASP A 275 13.43 27.77 0.98
N GLU A 276 13.75 28.12 2.23
CA GLU A 276 15.12 28.06 2.75
C GLU A 276 15.64 26.61 2.73
N GLN A 277 14.81 25.64 3.16
CA GLN A 277 15.21 24.24 3.18
C GLN A 277 15.38 23.69 1.76
N ARG A 278 14.46 24.00 0.83
CA ARG A 278 14.58 23.69 -0.61
C ARG A 278 15.91 24.16 -1.17
N ASP A 279 16.24 25.43 -0.92
CA ASP A 279 17.41 26.09 -1.45
C ASP A 279 18.70 25.50 -0.86
N TRP A 280 18.68 25.18 0.44
CA TRP A 280 19.78 24.45 1.08
C TRP A 280 19.96 23.03 0.53
N ILE A 281 18.86 22.29 0.29
CA ILE A 281 18.90 20.95 -0.29
C ILE A 281 19.56 20.99 -1.67
N LYS A 282 19.07 21.83 -2.58
CA LYS A 282 19.52 21.82 -3.98
C LYS A 282 20.91 22.43 -4.18
N MET A 283 21.28 23.43 -3.39
CA MET A 283 22.55 24.15 -3.56
C MET A 283 23.68 23.63 -2.68
N HIS A 284 23.37 22.94 -1.58
CA HIS A 284 24.39 22.54 -0.59
C HIS A 284 24.30 21.05 -0.24
N LEU A 285 23.23 20.59 0.41
CA LEU A 285 23.17 19.20 0.93
C LEU A 285 23.32 18.17 -0.20
N GLY A 286 22.48 18.26 -1.24
CA GLY A 286 22.48 17.33 -2.37
C GLY A 286 23.83 17.23 -3.08
N PRO A 287 24.39 18.35 -3.57
CA PRO A 287 25.73 18.35 -4.20
C PRO A 287 26.84 17.83 -3.27
N THR A 288 26.75 18.09 -1.97
CA THR A 288 27.75 17.63 -0.99
C THR A 288 27.66 16.11 -0.77
N LEU A 289 26.45 15.54 -0.75
CA LEU A 289 26.23 14.10 -0.71
C LEU A 289 26.74 13.43 -1.98
N ASP A 290 26.41 13.97 -3.16
CA ASP A 290 26.86 13.47 -4.47
C ASP A 290 28.38 13.43 -4.62
N ALA A 291 29.07 14.44 -4.07
CA ALA A 291 30.53 14.52 -4.06
C ALA A 291 31.18 13.56 -3.04
N SER A 292 30.39 12.94 -2.17
CA SER A 292 30.85 12.02 -1.13
C SER A 292 30.59 10.56 -1.51
N LYS A 293 31.07 9.62 -0.69
CA LYS A 293 30.73 8.20 -0.84
C LYS A 293 29.28 7.87 -0.43
N PHE A 294 28.55 8.83 0.16
CA PHE A 294 27.19 8.65 0.68
C PHE A 294 26.10 9.11 -0.30
N LYS A 295 26.43 9.33 -1.58
CA LYS A 295 25.48 9.76 -2.62
C LYS A 295 24.20 8.92 -2.73
N ASP A 296 24.24 7.66 -2.30
CA ASP A 296 23.11 6.72 -2.38
C ASP A 296 22.21 6.75 -1.13
N ILE A 297 22.55 7.56 -0.11
CA ILE A 297 21.75 7.72 1.11
C ILE A 297 20.38 8.32 0.76
N LYS A 298 19.33 7.84 1.45
CA LYS A 298 18.00 8.42 1.28
C LYS A 298 17.88 9.71 2.07
N VAL A 299 17.38 10.77 1.43
CA VAL A 299 17.05 12.03 2.10
C VAL A 299 15.54 12.08 2.32
N ILE A 300 15.14 12.22 3.58
CA ILE A 300 13.76 12.37 4.02
C ILE A 300 13.53 13.85 4.34
N MET A 301 12.64 14.51 3.62
CA MET A 301 12.29 15.91 3.91
C MET A 301 11.18 16.00 4.97
N PHE A 302 10.90 17.23 5.39
CA PHE A 302 9.84 17.59 6.33
C PHE A 302 10.09 17.15 7.77
N ASP A 303 9.91 15.87 8.11
CA ASP A 303 10.17 15.31 9.46
C ASP A 303 9.47 16.14 10.57
N ASP A 304 8.18 16.44 10.33
CA ASP A 304 7.35 17.35 11.16
C ASP A 304 5.86 16.96 11.10
N GLN A 305 5.02 17.72 11.79
CA GLN A 305 3.58 17.49 11.93
C GLN A 305 2.78 17.61 10.62
N ARG A 306 1.70 16.84 10.47
CA ARG A 306 0.83 16.86 9.26
C ARG A 306 0.21 18.23 8.94
N LEU A 307 0.11 19.15 9.91
CA LEU A 307 -0.50 20.49 9.75
C LEU A 307 0.07 21.33 8.61
N HIS A 308 1.38 21.24 8.37
CA HIS A 308 2.05 22.03 7.33
C HIS A 308 2.53 21.19 6.14
N LEU A 309 2.18 19.90 6.13
CA LEU A 309 2.66 18.92 5.15
C LEU A 309 2.45 19.38 3.71
N LYS A 310 1.24 19.83 3.38
CA LYS A 310 0.90 20.26 2.02
C LYS A 310 1.80 21.38 1.52
N ASN A 311 1.85 22.50 2.25
CA ASN A 311 2.60 23.67 1.80
C ASN A 311 4.11 23.38 1.74
N TYR A 312 4.63 22.60 2.70
CA TYR A 312 6.05 22.26 2.76
C TYR A 312 6.47 21.34 1.60
N THR A 313 5.65 20.33 1.30
CA THR A 313 5.88 19.40 0.18
C THR A 313 5.73 20.11 -1.17
N GLU A 314 4.69 20.93 -1.35
CA GLU A 314 4.50 21.70 -2.59
C GLU A 314 5.67 22.64 -2.88
N GLU A 315 6.20 23.35 -1.89
CA GLU A 315 7.32 24.29 -2.09
C GLU A 315 8.64 23.59 -2.47
N ILE A 316 8.95 22.44 -1.83
CA ILE A 316 10.21 21.73 -2.06
C ILE A 316 10.14 20.84 -3.30
N LEU A 317 9.08 20.04 -3.45
CA LEU A 317 8.99 19.00 -4.48
C LEU A 317 8.59 19.55 -5.85
N SER A 318 8.04 20.77 -5.92
CA SER A 318 7.79 21.44 -7.21
C SER A 318 9.07 22.00 -7.86
N ASP A 319 10.18 22.09 -7.12
CA ASP A 319 11.49 22.46 -7.64
C ASP A 319 12.30 21.20 -7.97
N ALA A 320 12.44 20.90 -9.26
CA ALA A 320 13.12 19.70 -9.74
C ALA A 320 14.59 19.59 -9.29
N ASP A 321 15.27 20.71 -9.01
CA ASP A 321 16.66 20.68 -8.55
C ASP A 321 16.78 20.29 -7.08
N ALA A 322 15.77 20.55 -6.25
CA ALA A 322 15.68 20.03 -4.89
C ALA A 322 15.11 18.61 -4.89
N ALA A 323 14.01 18.40 -5.61
CA ALA A 323 13.22 17.18 -5.62
C ALA A 323 14.01 15.94 -6.04
N LYS A 324 15.05 16.08 -6.88
CA LYS A 324 15.92 14.97 -7.31
C LYS A 324 16.77 14.37 -6.19
N TYR A 325 17.00 15.11 -5.10
CA TYR A 325 17.75 14.61 -3.94
C TYR A 325 16.84 13.98 -2.88
N ILE A 326 15.53 14.24 -2.93
CA ILE A 326 14.58 13.73 -1.96
C ILE A 326 14.15 12.32 -2.34
N SER A 327 14.07 11.45 -1.33
CA SER A 327 13.59 10.07 -1.49
C SER A 327 12.24 9.84 -0.82
N GLY A 328 11.94 10.57 0.25
CA GLY A 328 10.71 10.42 1.00
C GLY A 328 10.38 11.63 1.86
N ILE A 329 9.22 11.57 2.51
CA ILE A 329 8.65 12.63 3.34
C ILE A 329 8.37 12.05 4.73
N GLY A 330 8.97 12.65 5.75
CA GLY A 330 8.80 12.27 7.15
C GLY A 330 7.62 13.01 7.78
N VAL A 331 6.79 12.32 8.56
CA VAL A 331 5.65 12.93 9.28
C VAL A 331 5.61 12.50 10.75
N HIS A 332 5.18 13.41 11.62
CA HIS A 332 4.98 13.19 13.05
C HIS A 332 3.47 13.25 13.42
N TRP A 333 3.11 12.70 14.58
CA TRP A 333 1.70 12.40 14.95
C TRP A 333 1.03 13.39 15.93
N TYR A 334 1.76 14.32 16.54
CA TYR A 334 1.33 14.99 17.78
C TYR A 334 0.14 15.93 17.59
N THR A 335 -0.15 16.31 16.34
CA THR A 335 -1.24 17.23 15.97
C THR A 335 -2.33 16.58 15.13
N ASP A 336 -2.37 15.24 15.09
CA ASP A 336 -3.31 14.49 14.26
C ASP A 336 -4.79 14.75 14.58
N SER A 337 -5.09 15.18 15.80
CA SER A 337 -6.45 15.59 16.18
C SER A 337 -6.94 16.83 15.41
N PHE A 338 -6.03 17.61 14.82
CA PHE A 338 -6.35 18.80 14.03
C PHE A 338 -6.43 18.51 12.53
N VAL A 339 -5.77 17.46 12.05
CA VAL A 339 -5.59 17.19 10.62
C VAL A 339 -5.88 15.73 10.32
N PRO A 340 -6.93 15.42 9.54
CA PRO A 340 -7.26 14.05 9.22
C PRO A 340 -6.18 13.39 8.35
N PRO A 341 -6.05 12.06 8.42
CA PRO A 341 -5.04 11.29 7.69
C PRO A 341 -5.21 11.36 6.16
N ASP A 342 -6.37 11.80 5.64
CA ASP A 342 -6.61 12.00 4.19
C ASP A 342 -5.58 12.93 3.52
N ILE A 343 -4.93 13.81 4.30
CA ILE A 343 -3.85 14.67 3.80
C ILE A 343 -2.63 13.86 3.34
N LEU A 344 -2.36 12.71 3.95
CA LEU A 344 -1.28 11.80 3.57
C LEU A 344 -1.58 11.19 2.19
N SER A 345 -2.81 10.70 1.99
CA SER A 345 -3.28 10.24 0.67
C SER A 345 -3.19 11.34 -0.39
N THR A 346 -3.62 12.56 -0.06
CA THR A 346 -3.51 13.72 -0.97
C THR A 346 -2.06 14.01 -1.34
N THR A 347 -1.15 13.96 -0.35
CA THR A 347 0.29 14.17 -0.57
C THR A 347 0.86 13.09 -1.48
N HIS A 348 0.50 11.82 -1.24
CA HIS A 348 0.92 10.72 -2.10
C HIS A 348 0.42 10.88 -3.55
N TYR A 349 -0.85 11.26 -3.76
CA TYR A 349 -1.36 11.45 -5.12
C TYR A 349 -0.71 12.63 -5.85
N ASN A 350 -0.31 13.67 -5.13
CA ASN A 350 0.42 14.80 -5.70
C ASN A 350 1.89 14.46 -6.00
N PHE A 351 2.50 13.60 -5.17
CA PHE A 351 3.92 13.25 -5.21
C PHE A 351 4.14 11.73 -5.08
N PRO A 352 3.68 10.91 -6.06
CA PRO A 352 3.58 9.45 -5.91
C PRO A 352 4.93 8.72 -5.88
N ASP A 353 5.99 9.35 -6.38
CA ASP A 353 7.34 8.77 -6.45
C ASP A 353 8.10 8.85 -5.12
N TYR A 354 7.57 9.56 -4.12
CA TYR A 354 8.19 9.78 -2.81
C TYR A 354 7.45 8.97 -1.74
N PHE A 355 8.19 8.14 -0.99
CA PHE A 355 7.56 7.37 0.09
C PHE A 355 7.20 8.27 1.28
N LEU A 356 6.10 7.97 1.96
CA LEU A 356 5.75 8.59 3.24
C LEU A 356 6.25 7.70 4.37
N LEU A 357 6.85 8.29 5.41
CA LEU A 357 7.32 7.58 6.59
C LEU A 357 6.87 8.32 7.85
N ALA A 358 6.18 7.65 8.77
CA ALA A 358 5.96 8.19 10.10
C ALA A 358 7.26 8.04 10.88
N THR A 359 7.99 9.14 11.04
CA THR A 359 9.38 9.15 11.54
C THR A 359 9.49 9.29 13.04
N GLU A 360 8.39 9.68 13.70
CA GLU A 360 8.33 9.85 15.15
C GLU A 360 6.88 9.89 15.64
N ALA A 361 6.65 9.23 16.77
CA ALA A 361 5.43 9.33 17.56
C ALA A 361 5.69 8.91 19.01
N CYS A 362 5.09 9.61 19.98
CA CYS A 362 5.05 9.17 21.37
C CYS A 362 3.81 9.64 22.14
N ALA A 363 3.32 8.80 23.06
CA ALA A 363 2.25 9.15 23.98
C ALA A 363 2.75 9.95 25.18
N GLY A 364 1.89 10.78 25.77
CA GLY A 364 2.24 11.58 26.96
C GLY A 364 2.78 12.97 26.63
N ALA A 365 3.05 13.26 25.36
CA ALA A 365 3.60 14.55 24.92
C ALA A 365 2.65 15.76 25.12
N MET A 366 1.33 15.53 25.21
CA MET A 366 0.35 16.62 25.32
C MET A 366 -0.27 16.68 26.73
N PRO A 367 -0.42 17.87 27.35
CA PRO A 367 -0.94 18.00 28.72
C PRO A 367 -2.31 17.34 28.99
N LEU A 368 -3.15 17.21 27.97
CA LEU A 368 -4.48 16.59 28.09
C LEU A 368 -4.44 15.05 28.01
N GLN A 369 -3.28 14.43 27.78
CA GLN A 369 -3.11 12.97 27.67
C GLN A 369 -2.82 12.28 29.01
N GLY A 370 -2.86 13.03 30.13
CA GLY A 370 -2.59 12.51 31.47
C GLY A 370 -1.10 12.57 31.84
N PRO A 371 -0.67 11.81 32.87
CA PRO A 371 0.73 11.73 33.28
C PRO A 371 1.66 11.28 32.14
N ASP A 372 2.93 11.65 32.20
CA ASP A 372 3.90 11.34 31.13
C ASP A 372 4.02 9.83 30.90
N VAL A 373 4.18 9.04 31.98
CA VAL A 373 4.14 7.57 31.96
C VAL A 373 2.87 7.05 32.64
N ILE A 374 2.18 6.10 31.99
CA ILE A 374 1.01 5.42 32.56
C ILE A 374 1.19 3.90 32.42
N LEU A 375 1.68 3.25 33.47
CA LEU A 375 1.97 1.82 33.47
C LEU A 375 0.71 0.98 33.29
N GLY A 376 0.58 0.31 32.14
CA GLY A 376 -0.55 -0.54 31.81
C GLY A 376 -1.67 0.16 31.03
N SER A 377 -1.44 1.34 30.44
CA SER A 377 -2.46 2.04 29.66
C SER A 377 -2.84 1.30 28.37
N TRP A 378 -4.04 0.72 28.34
CA TRP A 378 -4.63 0.17 27.12
C TRP A 378 -4.97 1.25 26.09
N GLU A 379 -5.40 2.43 26.55
CA GLU A 379 -5.83 3.52 25.69
C GLU A 379 -4.65 4.05 24.84
N ARG A 380 -3.44 4.13 25.41
CA ARG A 380 -2.24 4.47 24.65
C ARG A 380 -1.92 3.43 23.57
N ALA A 381 -2.04 2.14 23.88
CA ALA A 381 -1.87 1.06 22.90
C ALA A 381 -2.89 1.13 21.76
N VAL A 382 -4.15 1.45 22.07
CA VAL A 382 -5.20 1.64 21.07
C VAL A 382 -4.91 2.85 20.17
N ASN A 383 -4.39 3.95 20.72
CA ASN A 383 -4.02 5.13 19.93
C ASN A 383 -2.90 4.81 18.94
N TYR A 384 -1.84 4.11 19.39
CA TYR A 384 -0.77 3.63 18.52
C TYR A 384 -1.30 2.72 17.41
N ALA A 385 -2.07 1.69 17.76
CA ALA A 385 -2.61 0.76 16.77
C ALA A 385 -3.54 1.44 15.75
N SER A 386 -4.38 2.36 16.20
CA SER A 386 -5.31 3.10 15.34
C SER A 386 -4.57 4.03 14.38
N ASP A 387 -3.56 4.76 14.87
CA ASP A 387 -2.74 5.63 14.04
C ASP A 387 -1.96 4.82 12.98
N ILE A 388 -1.28 3.73 13.36
CA ILE A 388 -0.55 2.88 12.41
C ILE A 388 -1.49 2.33 11.32
N ILE A 389 -2.69 1.85 11.69
CA ILE A 389 -3.67 1.36 10.71
C ILE A 389 -4.12 2.50 9.79
N SER A 390 -4.39 3.68 10.34
CA SER A 390 -4.81 4.87 9.60
C SER A 390 -3.73 5.29 8.60
N ASP A 391 -2.49 5.43 9.06
CA ASP A 391 -1.35 5.88 8.26
C ASP A 391 -1.04 4.92 7.13
N MET A 392 -1.00 3.62 7.40
CA MET A 392 -0.74 2.62 6.37
C MET A 392 -1.90 2.47 5.39
N ASN A 393 -3.13 2.76 5.79
CA ASN A 393 -4.24 2.88 4.83
C ASN A 393 -4.18 4.17 4.00
N ASN A 394 -3.35 5.13 4.40
CA ASN A 394 -3.09 6.40 3.71
C ASN A 394 -1.64 6.51 3.20
N PHE A 395 -1.11 5.42 2.64
CA PHE A 395 0.16 5.34 1.90
C PHE A 395 1.45 5.50 2.72
N VAL A 396 1.38 5.59 4.05
CA VAL A 396 2.58 5.55 4.89
C VAL A 396 3.23 4.16 4.79
N ALA A 397 4.53 4.15 4.52
CA ALA A 397 5.32 2.97 4.23
C ALA A 397 6.02 2.38 5.47
N GLY A 398 6.04 3.08 6.60
CA GLY A 398 6.63 2.60 7.84
C GLY A 398 6.32 3.52 9.00
N TRP A 399 6.57 3.05 10.22
CA TRP A 399 6.20 3.76 11.43
C TRP A 399 7.25 3.57 12.52
N ILE A 400 7.79 4.68 13.03
CA ILE A 400 8.90 4.69 13.99
C ILE A 400 8.42 5.33 15.29
N ASP A 401 8.45 4.56 16.36
CA ASP A 401 8.22 5.03 17.72
C ASP A 401 9.34 5.98 18.16
N TRP A 402 9.11 6.72 19.25
CA TRP A 402 10.14 7.58 19.83
C TRP A 402 11.16 6.81 20.65
N ASN A 403 11.26 7.07 21.96
CA ASN A 403 12.25 6.43 22.81
C ASN A 403 11.96 4.93 22.98
N LEU A 404 12.94 4.08 22.68
CA LEU A 404 12.80 2.64 22.91
C LEU A 404 12.63 2.32 24.40
N VAL A 405 13.33 3.04 25.28
CA VAL A 405 13.27 2.82 26.74
C VAL A 405 13.34 4.14 27.49
N LEU A 406 12.39 4.36 28.40
CA LEU A 406 12.41 5.47 29.36
C LEU A 406 12.30 4.95 30.79
N ASP A 407 12.58 5.77 31.80
CA ASP A 407 12.36 5.41 33.19
C ASP A 407 10.91 5.67 33.66
N LEU A 408 10.63 5.38 34.94
CA LEU A 408 9.32 5.63 35.58
C LEU A 408 8.86 7.10 35.52
N SER A 409 9.76 8.06 35.26
CA SER A 409 9.42 9.47 35.10
C SER A 409 9.21 9.89 33.64
N GLY A 410 9.50 9.00 32.68
CA GLY A 410 9.45 9.31 31.26
C GLY A 410 10.71 10.02 30.75
N GLY A 411 11.84 9.82 31.41
CA GLY A 411 13.11 10.48 31.11
C GLY A 411 14.30 9.51 30.98
N PRO A 412 15.54 10.03 31.07
CA PRO A 412 15.89 11.44 31.31
C PRO A 412 15.61 12.34 30.11
N ASN A 413 15.32 13.61 30.38
CA ASN A 413 15.12 14.66 29.39
C ASN A 413 15.59 15.99 30.00
N TRP A 414 16.64 16.61 29.45
CA TRP A 414 17.25 17.81 30.04
C TRP A 414 16.33 19.05 30.02
N ALA A 415 15.29 19.02 29.19
CA ALA A 415 14.29 20.07 29.06
C ALA A 415 12.97 19.76 29.81
N GLU A 416 12.94 18.68 30.60
CA GLU A 416 11.76 18.22 31.35
C GLU A 416 10.53 17.93 30.47
N ASN A 417 10.76 17.58 29.20
CA ASN A 417 9.73 17.21 28.23
C ASN A 417 9.47 15.69 28.25
N PHE A 418 9.02 15.18 29.39
CA PHE A 418 8.84 13.74 29.62
C PHE A 418 7.66 13.15 28.82
N VAL A 419 7.79 11.88 28.42
CA VAL A 419 6.77 11.13 27.65
C VAL A 419 6.75 9.65 28.04
N ASP A 420 5.82 8.87 27.49
CA ASP A 420 5.79 7.41 27.66
C ASP A 420 6.72 6.70 26.67
N ALA A 421 7.03 5.44 26.94
CA ALA A 421 7.74 4.55 26.02
C ALA A 421 7.15 3.14 26.08
N PRO A 422 7.32 2.29 25.04
CA PRO A 422 6.80 0.94 25.08
C PRO A 422 7.45 0.04 26.15
N ILE A 423 8.68 0.37 26.57
CA ILE A 423 9.35 -0.27 27.70
C ILE A 423 9.74 0.81 28.72
N ILE A 424 9.33 0.60 29.97
CA ILE A 424 9.68 1.44 31.11
C ILE A 424 10.69 0.72 32.00
N SER A 425 11.81 1.36 32.29
CA SER A 425 12.90 0.88 33.12
C SER A 425 12.70 1.27 34.59
N ASP A 426 12.86 0.29 35.47
CA ASP A 426 12.97 0.48 36.91
C ASP A 426 14.36 0.02 37.36
N LYS A 427 15.30 0.97 37.33
CA LYS A 427 16.71 0.72 37.67
C LYS A 427 16.92 0.26 39.11
N ASP A 428 16.07 0.68 40.05
CA ASP A 428 16.25 0.40 41.47
C ASP A 428 15.88 -1.05 41.78
N LEU A 429 14.93 -1.60 41.03
CA LEU A 429 14.56 -3.02 41.10
C LEU A 429 15.29 -3.90 40.07
N ASN A 430 16.03 -3.28 39.14
CA ASN A 430 16.63 -3.95 37.98
C ASN A 430 15.57 -4.76 37.20
N LEU A 431 14.44 -4.10 36.92
CA LEU A 431 13.30 -4.63 36.19
C LEU A 431 12.97 -3.70 35.01
N ILE A 432 12.27 -4.25 34.03
CA ILE A 432 11.56 -3.45 33.04
C ILE A 432 10.08 -3.84 33.02
N TYR A 433 9.25 -2.90 32.60
CA TYR A 433 7.82 -3.07 32.36
C TYR A 433 7.53 -2.88 30.87
N LYS A 434 7.10 -3.96 30.20
CA LYS A 434 6.61 -3.88 28.82
C LYS A 434 5.16 -3.40 28.84
N GLN A 435 4.95 -2.19 28.32
CA GLN A 435 3.65 -1.53 28.25
C GLN A 435 2.73 -2.21 27.22
N PRO A 436 1.40 -2.06 27.32
CA PRO A 436 0.49 -2.46 26.24
C PRO A 436 0.88 -1.91 24.86
N ILE A 437 1.54 -0.75 24.80
CA ILE A 437 2.08 -0.12 23.58
C ILE A 437 3.06 -1.07 22.87
N TYR A 438 3.97 -1.74 23.60
CA TYR A 438 4.93 -2.70 23.04
C TYR A 438 4.23 -3.80 22.25
N TYR A 439 3.14 -4.34 22.82
CA TYR A 439 2.37 -5.40 22.17
C TYR A 439 1.59 -4.88 20.97
N ALA A 440 1.00 -3.68 21.06
CA ALA A 440 0.36 -3.05 19.91
C ALA A 440 1.33 -2.89 18.74
N LEU A 441 2.54 -2.37 18.97
CA LEU A 441 3.60 -2.24 17.96
C LEU A 441 4.03 -3.59 17.39
N GLY A 442 4.10 -4.63 18.23
CA GLY A 442 4.43 -5.99 17.81
C GLY A 442 3.41 -6.62 16.86
N HIS A 443 2.13 -6.26 16.95
CA HIS A 443 1.13 -6.73 15.98
C HIS A 443 1.41 -6.28 14.55
N PHE A 444 2.19 -5.20 14.35
CA PHE A 444 2.59 -4.72 13.05
C PHE A 444 4.00 -5.18 12.69
N SER A 445 5.00 -4.81 13.50
CA SER A 445 6.43 -5.08 13.24
C SER A 445 6.73 -6.56 13.00
N LYS A 446 6.22 -7.44 13.87
CA LYS A 446 6.45 -8.89 13.78
C LYS A 446 5.77 -9.55 12.57
N PHE A 447 4.61 -9.03 12.16
CA PHE A 447 3.72 -9.70 11.21
C PHE A 447 3.68 -9.03 9.84
N ILE A 448 4.26 -7.84 9.69
CA ILE A 448 4.39 -7.10 8.44
C ILE A 448 5.89 -6.80 8.24
N PRO A 449 6.68 -7.81 7.82
CA PRO A 449 8.10 -7.62 7.58
C PRO A 449 8.32 -6.64 6.43
N GLU A 450 9.54 -6.12 6.35
CA GLU A 450 9.98 -5.34 5.20
C GLU A 450 9.58 -6.01 3.88
N ASN A 451 9.27 -5.18 2.89
CA ASN A 451 8.88 -5.59 1.55
C ASN A 451 7.49 -6.20 1.45
N SER A 452 6.75 -6.28 2.55
CA SER A 452 5.30 -6.49 2.50
C SER A 452 4.64 -5.40 1.67
N ILE A 453 3.50 -5.71 1.05
CA ILE A 453 2.76 -4.79 0.19
C ILE A 453 1.37 -4.61 0.80
N ARG A 454 0.97 -3.36 1.05
CA ARG A 454 -0.41 -3.09 1.47
C ARG A 454 -1.35 -3.47 0.33
N ILE A 455 -2.36 -4.28 0.63
CA ILE A 455 -3.34 -4.76 -0.35
C ILE A 455 -4.74 -4.25 -0.04
N ARG A 456 -5.60 -4.24 -1.07
CA ARG A 456 -6.99 -3.80 -0.91
C ARG A 456 -7.74 -4.74 0.02
N HIS A 457 -8.57 -4.16 0.89
CA HIS A 457 -9.63 -4.87 1.58
C HIS A 457 -10.93 -4.06 1.50
N SER A 458 -12.07 -4.72 1.72
CA SER A 458 -13.38 -4.10 1.92
C SER A 458 -14.09 -4.78 3.08
N LYS A 459 -14.96 -4.04 3.76
CA LYS A 459 -15.84 -4.56 4.81
C LYS A 459 -17.29 -4.29 4.43
N ASP A 460 -18.21 -5.11 4.91
CA ASP A 460 -19.64 -4.85 4.66
C ASP A 460 -20.04 -3.48 5.17
N ASN A 461 -21.01 -2.86 4.48
CA ASN A 461 -21.60 -1.59 4.89
C ASN A 461 -22.58 -1.81 6.05
N SER A 462 -22.04 -2.22 7.21
CA SER A 462 -22.78 -2.53 8.43
C SER A 462 -22.29 -1.67 9.58
N THR A 463 -23.22 -1.07 10.32
CA THR A 463 -22.93 -0.33 11.55
C THR A 463 -22.31 -1.21 12.63
N ALA A 464 -22.43 -2.53 12.51
CA ALA A 464 -21.79 -3.48 13.43
C ALA A 464 -20.24 -3.50 13.32
N PHE A 465 -19.66 -2.94 12.25
CA PHE A 465 -18.22 -2.68 12.13
C PHE A 465 -17.76 -1.39 12.86
N ALA A 466 -18.65 -0.64 13.50
CA ALA A 466 -18.25 0.53 14.27
C ALA A 466 -17.19 0.17 15.33
N GLY A 467 -16.09 0.91 15.33
CA GLY A 467 -14.93 0.66 16.20
C GLY A 467 -14.02 -0.50 15.77
N VAL A 468 -14.21 -1.07 14.57
CA VAL A 468 -13.31 -2.06 13.97
C VAL A 468 -12.49 -1.43 12.85
N GLU A 469 -11.17 -1.47 13.03
CA GLU A 469 -10.17 -0.95 12.08
C GLU A 469 -9.31 -2.09 11.54
N ILE A 470 -8.93 -2.01 10.26
CA ILE A 470 -8.37 -3.13 9.50
C ILE A 470 -7.18 -2.66 8.67
N LEU A 471 -6.11 -3.45 8.66
CA LEU A 471 -4.99 -3.34 7.73
C LEU A 471 -4.72 -4.72 7.13
N SER A 472 -4.40 -4.78 5.84
CA SER A 472 -4.10 -6.04 5.14
C SER A 472 -2.85 -5.89 4.29
N CYS A 473 -1.91 -6.81 4.44
CA CYS A 473 -0.64 -6.80 3.74
C CYS A 473 -0.31 -8.19 3.18
N LEU A 474 0.13 -8.23 1.92
CA LEU A 474 0.76 -9.39 1.32
C LEU A 474 2.24 -9.39 1.71
N ARG A 475 2.72 -10.48 2.31
CA ARG A 475 4.10 -10.62 2.77
C ARG A 475 5.01 -11.13 1.65
N PRO A 476 6.34 -10.91 1.74
CA PRO A 476 7.30 -11.42 0.75
C PRO A 476 7.36 -12.95 0.66
N ASP A 477 6.96 -13.65 1.72
CA ASP A 477 6.87 -15.11 1.78
C ASP A 477 5.59 -15.68 1.16
N GLY A 478 4.72 -14.83 0.59
CA GLY A 478 3.47 -15.21 -0.04
C GLY A 478 2.27 -15.33 0.91
N MET A 479 2.49 -15.27 2.23
CA MET A 479 1.40 -15.24 3.21
C MET A 479 0.72 -13.87 3.27
N VAL A 480 -0.48 -13.82 3.83
CA VAL A 480 -1.23 -12.57 4.05
C VAL A 480 -1.37 -12.32 5.55
N SER A 481 -1.05 -11.10 5.97
CA SER A 481 -1.30 -10.59 7.33
C SER A 481 -2.49 -9.64 7.32
N VAL A 482 -3.42 -9.85 8.25
CA VAL A 482 -4.57 -8.98 8.49
C VAL A 482 -4.56 -8.54 9.95
N ILE A 483 -4.38 -7.25 10.18
CA ILE A 483 -4.45 -6.63 11.51
C ILE A 483 -5.86 -6.12 11.73
N LEU A 484 -6.45 -6.49 12.87
CA LEU A 484 -7.83 -6.18 13.24
C LEU A 484 -7.84 -5.57 14.64
N LEU A 485 -8.18 -4.29 14.74
CA LEU A 485 -8.34 -3.59 16.02
C LEU A 485 -9.83 -3.47 16.35
N ASN A 486 -10.26 -4.07 17.46
CA ASN A 486 -11.61 -3.95 18.02
C ASN A 486 -11.58 -3.01 19.24
N ARG A 487 -12.09 -1.79 19.05
CA ARG A 487 -12.12 -0.73 20.08
C ARG A 487 -13.36 -0.76 20.96
N VAL A 488 -14.27 -1.71 20.74
CA VAL A 488 -15.50 -1.82 21.52
C VAL A 488 -15.43 -2.96 22.54
N ASN A 489 -16.26 -2.85 23.57
CA ASN A 489 -16.34 -3.81 24.67
C ASN A 489 -17.18 -5.06 24.37
N THR A 490 -17.41 -5.38 23.10
CA THR A 490 -18.20 -6.55 22.66
C THR A 490 -17.40 -7.40 21.68
N VAL A 491 -17.66 -8.71 21.69
CA VAL A 491 -17.09 -9.65 20.71
C VAL A 491 -17.66 -9.31 19.33
N LYS A 492 -16.81 -9.32 18.30
CA LYS A 492 -17.24 -9.25 16.90
C LYS A 492 -16.93 -10.57 16.23
N LYS A 493 -17.96 -11.25 15.74
CA LYS A 493 -17.80 -12.45 14.93
C LYS A 493 -17.63 -12.01 13.48
N ILE A 494 -16.49 -12.32 12.87
CA ILE A 494 -16.11 -11.85 11.54
C ILE A 494 -15.72 -13.03 10.67
N THR A 495 -16.04 -12.93 9.39
CA THR A 495 -15.53 -13.82 8.34
C THR A 495 -14.57 -13.03 7.47
N ILE A 496 -13.29 -13.45 7.43
CA ILE A 496 -12.32 -12.94 6.46
C ILE A 496 -12.45 -13.78 5.19
N ILE A 497 -12.70 -13.11 4.08
CA ILE A 497 -12.81 -13.70 2.74
C ILE A 497 -11.51 -13.37 1.99
N ASN A 498 -10.70 -14.38 1.73
CA ASN A 498 -9.56 -14.26 0.84
C ASN A 498 -10.03 -14.35 -0.62
N ASP A 499 -9.89 -13.25 -1.36
CA ASP A 499 -10.15 -13.19 -2.79
C ASP A 499 -8.83 -13.09 -3.57
N SER A 500 -8.40 -14.22 -4.11
CA SER A 500 -7.19 -14.34 -4.94
C SER A 500 -7.38 -13.83 -6.38
N GLY A 501 -8.59 -13.38 -6.75
CA GLY A 501 -8.95 -13.04 -8.13
C GLY A 501 -9.21 -14.26 -9.02
N ILE A 502 -9.06 -15.49 -8.50
CA ILE A 502 -9.40 -16.72 -9.21
C ILE A 502 -10.89 -17.02 -9.00
N ARG A 503 -11.66 -17.06 -10.10
CA ARG A 503 -13.11 -17.29 -10.05
C ARG A 503 -13.43 -18.59 -9.31
N ASN A 504 -14.40 -18.53 -8.39
CA ASN A 504 -14.90 -19.65 -7.58
C ASN A 504 -13.84 -20.29 -6.65
N GLN A 505 -12.81 -19.55 -6.25
CA GLN A 505 -11.80 -19.97 -5.27
C GLN A 505 -11.63 -18.93 -4.17
N GLN A 506 -12.71 -18.66 -3.44
CA GLN A 506 -12.66 -17.83 -2.24
C GLN A 506 -12.41 -18.69 -1.01
N GLY A 507 -11.47 -18.25 -0.17
CA GLY A 507 -11.20 -18.84 1.13
C GLY A 507 -11.95 -18.08 2.22
N PHE A 508 -12.56 -18.79 3.16
CA PHE A 508 -13.34 -18.25 4.26
C PHE A 508 -12.69 -18.60 5.59
N ILE A 509 -12.46 -17.59 6.43
CA ILE A 509 -11.85 -17.73 7.76
C ILE A 509 -12.80 -17.11 8.78
N ASN A 510 -13.46 -17.96 9.56
CA ASN A 510 -14.35 -17.53 10.64
C ASN A 510 -13.54 -17.30 11.92
N MET A 511 -13.65 -16.10 12.50
CA MET A 511 -12.95 -15.75 13.74
C MET A 511 -13.78 -14.85 14.65
N GLU A 512 -13.44 -14.86 15.94
CA GLU A 512 -14.01 -13.95 16.93
C GLU A 512 -12.95 -12.91 17.33
N LEU A 513 -13.25 -11.63 17.10
CA LEU A 513 -12.48 -10.53 17.67
C LEU A 513 -12.97 -10.27 19.09
N LEU A 514 -12.08 -10.48 20.05
CA LEU A 514 -12.36 -10.26 21.46
C LEU A 514 -12.64 -8.77 21.74
N PRO A 515 -13.37 -8.42 22.82
CA PRO A 515 -13.57 -7.05 23.25
C PRO A 515 -12.25 -6.33 23.51
N ASN A 516 -12.15 -5.05 23.14
CA ASN A 516 -10.98 -4.20 23.40
C ASN A 516 -9.68 -4.96 23.10
N SER A 517 -9.51 -5.36 21.84
CA SER A 517 -8.44 -6.23 21.41
C SER A 517 -7.79 -5.75 20.12
N ILE A 518 -6.54 -6.13 19.94
CA ILE A 518 -5.88 -6.14 18.65
C ILE A 518 -5.56 -7.60 18.32
N SER A 519 -5.89 -8.00 17.10
CA SER A 519 -5.67 -9.35 16.60
C SER A 519 -4.91 -9.31 15.29
N THR A 520 -3.95 -10.22 15.11
CA THR A 520 -3.29 -10.46 13.83
C THR A 520 -3.67 -11.84 13.33
N LEU A 521 -4.29 -11.89 12.16
CA LEU A 521 -4.50 -13.11 11.39
C LEU A 521 -3.36 -13.23 10.38
N VAL A 522 -2.70 -14.38 10.33
CA VAL A 522 -1.76 -14.73 9.26
C VAL A 522 -2.24 -16.01 8.60
N TYR A 523 -2.34 -16.01 7.27
CA TYR A 523 -2.76 -17.18 6.52
C TYR A 523 -1.97 -17.36 5.23
N ASN A 524 -1.84 -18.62 4.81
CA ASN A 524 -1.26 -18.97 3.52
C ASN A 524 -2.40 -19.13 2.49
N PRO A 525 -2.51 -18.20 1.52
CA PRO A 525 -3.59 -18.24 0.52
C PRO A 525 -3.45 -19.38 -0.49
N ASP A 526 -2.25 -19.95 -0.65
CA ASP A 526 -1.98 -20.97 -1.65
C ASP A 526 -2.52 -22.33 -1.19
N ILE A 527 -3.45 -22.91 -1.95
CA ILE A 527 -3.64 -24.36 -1.93
C ILE A 527 -2.61 -24.92 -2.89
N ASN A 528 -1.67 -25.72 -2.41
CA ASN A 528 -0.71 -26.38 -3.26
C ASN A 528 -1.45 -27.33 -4.24
N VAL A 529 -1.83 -26.86 -5.43
CA VAL A 529 -2.24 -27.71 -6.56
C VAL A 529 -0.97 -28.28 -7.20
N SER A 530 -0.12 -28.93 -6.41
CA SER A 530 1.07 -29.62 -6.88
C SER A 530 1.48 -30.81 -6.01
N SER A 531 0.54 -31.70 -5.66
CA SER A 531 0.84 -33.14 -5.61
C SER A 531 -0.47 -33.95 -5.57
N THR A 532 -0.54 -34.94 -6.46
CA THR A 532 -1.64 -35.91 -6.64
C THR A 532 -3.04 -35.34 -6.90
N ARG A 533 -3.27 -34.87 -8.14
CA ARG A 533 -4.56 -35.18 -8.76
C ARG A 533 -4.59 -36.70 -8.97
N PRO A 534 -5.57 -37.45 -8.44
CA PRO A 534 -5.71 -38.85 -8.83
C PRO A 534 -5.85 -38.88 -10.35
N ALA A 535 -4.95 -39.60 -11.01
CA ALA A 535 -5.22 -40.07 -12.35
C ALA A 535 -6.55 -40.84 -12.33
N ASP A 536 -7.34 -40.68 -13.38
CA ASP A 536 -8.62 -41.32 -13.63
C ASP A 536 -9.82 -40.90 -12.77
N THR A 537 -10.49 -39.84 -13.22
CA THR A 537 -11.96 -39.85 -13.26
C THR A 537 -12.43 -39.48 -14.66
N THR A 538 -12.50 -40.49 -15.52
CA THR A 538 -13.26 -40.42 -16.77
C THR A 538 -14.75 -40.23 -16.43
N TYR A 539 -15.28 -39.03 -16.64
CA TYR A 539 -16.72 -38.84 -16.75
C TYR A 539 -17.16 -39.37 -18.13
N ARG A 540 -17.65 -40.62 -18.16
CA ARG A 540 -18.40 -41.16 -19.31
C ARG A 540 -19.78 -40.49 -19.34
N TRP A 541 -20.05 -39.70 -20.37
CA TRP A 541 -21.41 -39.43 -20.81
C TRP A 541 -21.74 -40.43 -21.92
N SER A 542 -22.68 -41.32 -21.66
CA SER A 542 -23.21 -42.30 -22.63
C SER A 542 -24.31 -41.69 -23.47
N ASP A 543 -24.26 -41.99 -24.77
CA ASP A 543 -25.07 -41.50 -25.89
C ASP A 543 -26.59 -41.74 -25.82
N SER A 544 -27.36 -40.89 -26.52
CA SER A 544 -28.25 -41.34 -27.61
C SER A 544 -28.70 -40.20 -28.56
N LEU A 545 -28.81 -40.56 -29.84
CA LEU A 545 -28.86 -39.75 -31.08
C LEU A 545 -30.18 -39.02 -31.41
N SER A 546 -30.12 -37.95 -32.24
CA SER A 546 -30.55 -38.01 -33.68
C SER A 546 -30.40 -36.71 -34.50
N ALA A 547 -29.63 -36.86 -35.59
CA ALA A 547 -29.72 -36.32 -36.97
C ALA A 547 -30.05 -34.83 -37.33
N SER A 548 -29.03 -34.24 -37.98
CA SER A 548 -29.00 -33.49 -39.26
C SER A 548 -29.61 -32.09 -39.40
N THR A 549 -28.75 -31.08 -39.65
CA THR A 549 -28.76 -30.22 -40.85
C THR A 549 -27.44 -29.43 -41.01
N ALA A 550 -27.15 -28.97 -42.23
CA ALA A 550 -25.89 -28.51 -42.82
C ALA A 550 -24.93 -27.65 -41.94
N VAL A 551 -23.63 -27.95 -42.04
CA VAL A 551 -22.50 -27.23 -41.41
C VAL A 551 -21.91 -26.24 -42.42
N GLN A 552 -21.80 -24.96 -42.06
CA GLN A 552 -20.85 -24.04 -42.68
C GLN A 552 -19.55 -24.09 -41.86
N SER A 553 -18.45 -24.51 -42.47
CA SER A 553 -17.13 -24.54 -41.84
C SER A 553 -16.33 -23.30 -42.25
N VAL A 554 -15.72 -22.62 -41.27
CA VAL A 554 -14.69 -21.60 -41.52
C VAL A 554 -13.36 -22.16 -41.06
N THR A 555 -12.39 -22.22 -41.97
CA THR A 555 -11.02 -22.71 -41.73
C THR A 555 -10.03 -21.56 -41.77
N GLY A 556 -9.10 -21.52 -40.82
CA GLY A 556 -7.97 -20.59 -40.80
C GLY A 556 -6.68 -21.28 -40.35
N SER A 557 -5.54 -20.75 -40.77
CA SER A 557 -4.20 -21.23 -40.37
C SER A 557 -3.37 -20.08 -39.81
N ILE A 558 -2.62 -20.35 -38.74
CA ILE A 558 -1.62 -19.41 -38.21
C ILE A 558 -0.25 -20.05 -38.42
N GLN A 559 0.66 -19.32 -39.08
CA GLN A 559 2.03 -19.76 -39.28
C GLN A 559 2.94 -19.07 -38.28
N PHE A 560 3.82 -19.85 -37.63
CA PHE A 560 4.86 -19.31 -36.75
C PHE A 560 6.22 -19.54 -37.42
N LYS A 561 7.01 -18.47 -37.58
CA LYS A 561 8.44 -18.59 -37.87
C LYS A 561 9.22 -18.41 -36.58
N TYR A 562 9.93 -19.45 -36.18
CA TYR A 562 10.88 -19.40 -35.08
C TYR A 562 12.28 -19.39 -35.67
N ASN A 563 13.12 -18.45 -35.24
CA ASN A 563 14.48 -18.32 -35.75
C ASN A 563 15.46 -18.68 -34.62
N GLU A 564 15.66 -19.98 -34.41
CA GLU A 564 16.82 -20.46 -33.67
C GLU A 564 17.83 -21.02 -34.67
N THR A 565 19.09 -20.70 -34.40
CA THR A 565 20.25 -21.01 -35.22
C THR A 565 20.25 -22.44 -35.78
N THR A 566 20.35 -22.51 -37.11
CA THR A 566 20.71 -23.68 -37.94
C THR A 566 19.68 -24.81 -38.07
N THR A 567 18.48 -24.51 -38.59
CA THR A 567 17.82 -25.22 -39.72
C THR A 567 16.47 -24.55 -40.00
N ASP A 568 16.26 -24.04 -41.22
CA ASP A 568 14.99 -23.45 -41.69
C ASP A 568 13.90 -24.54 -41.81
N THR A 569 13.15 -24.80 -40.74
CA THR A 569 11.93 -25.61 -40.78
C THR A 569 10.73 -24.81 -40.27
N GLU A 570 9.75 -24.60 -41.15
CA GLU A 570 8.48 -23.92 -40.85
C GLU A 570 7.51 -24.88 -40.13
N HIS A 571 6.93 -24.44 -39.00
CA HIS A 571 5.89 -25.18 -38.29
C HIS A 571 4.52 -24.51 -38.51
N VAL A 572 3.55 -25.28 -39.02
CA VAL A 572 2.20 -24.78 -39.33
C VAL A 572 1.18 -25.50 -38.45
N CYS A 573 0.47 -24.75 -37.61
CA CYS A 573 -0.67 -25.25 -36.84
C CYS A 573 -1.96 -24.72 -37.48
N ALA A 574 -2.89 -25.63 -37.81
CA ALA A 574 -4.21 -25.26 -38.32
C ALA A 574 -5.29 -25.53 -37.27
N TRP A 575 -6.37 -24.76 -37.34
CA TRP A 575 -7.55 -24.97 -36.51
C TRP A 575 -8.80 -24.93 -37.39
N THR A 576 -9.82 -25.72 -37.02
CA THR A 576 -11.10 -25.76 -37.71
C THR A 576 -12.21 -25.48 -36.71
N VAL A 577 -13.13 -24.58 -37.08
CA VAL A 577 -14.38 -24.37 -36.34
C VAL A 577 -15.52 -24.94 -37.16
N SER A 578 -16.26 -25.88 -36.57
CA SER A 578 -17.49 -26.43 -37.15
C SER A 578 -18.64 -26.19 -36.18
N GLY A 579 -19.70 -25.54 -36.64
CA GLY A 579 -20.94 -25.35 -35.88
C GLY A 579 -22.08 -26.19 -36.45
N SER A 580 -22.97 -26.69 -35.60
CA SER A 580 -24.26 -27.24 -36.01
C SER A 580 -25.39 -26.34 -35.48
N LEU A 581 -26.30 -25.93 -36.37
CA LEU A 581 -27.49 -25.17 -35.98
C LEU A 581 -28.55 -26.13 -35.43
N ALA A 582 -28.65 -26.21 -34.10
CA ALA A 582 -29.84 -26.72 -33.44
C ALA A 582 -30.62 -25.52 -32.86
N SER A 583 -31.94 -25.52 -33.04
CA SER A 583 -32.86 -24.43 -32.74
C SER A 583 -32.56 -23.68 -31.43
N GLN A 584 -32.54 -22.34 -31.54
CA GLN A 584 -32.46 -21.31 -30.49
C GLN A 584 -31.19 -21.22 -29.61
N TYR A 585 -30.23 -22.14 -29.69
CA TYR A 585 -28.91 -21.96 -29.07
C TYR A 585 -27.82 -22.58 -29.95
N SER A 586 -26.90 -21.76 -30.47
CA SER A 586 -25.78 -22.25 -31.28
C SER A 586 -24.67 -22.75 -30.37
N ARG A 587 -24.33 -24.05 -30.44
CA ARG A 587 -23.13 -24.63 -29.81
C ARG A 587 -22.04 -24.71 -30.87
N TYR A 588 -20.86 -24.17 -30.58
CA TYR A 588 -19.67 -24.26 -31.42
C TYR A 588 -18.64 -25.13 -30.73
N ASP A 589 -18.21 -26.20 -31.40
CA ASP A 589 -17.11 -27.05 -30.94
C ASP A 589 -15.84 -26.66 -31.73
N ILE A 590 -14.79 -26.26 -31.01
CA ILE A 590 -13.49 -25.95 -31.60
C ILE A 590 -12.63 -27.20 -31.49
N THR A 591 -12.21 -27.75 -32.63
CA THR A 591 -11.29 -28.89 -32.66
C THR A 591 -9.97 -28.44 -33.26
N ILE A 592 -8.90 -28.53 -32.47
CA ILE A 592 -7.53 -28.31 -32.95
C ILE A 592 -7.02 -29.66 -33.45
N GLN A 593 -6.74 -29.78 -34.75
CA GLN A 593 -6.13 -30.97 -35.32
C GLN A 593 -4.77 -30.64 -35.94
N GLN A 594 -3.81 -31.49 -35.62
CA GLN A 594 -2.42 -31.41 -36.06
C GLN A 594 -2.31 -31.74 -37.55
N LEU A 595 -1.61 -30.91 -38.32
CA LEU A 595 -1.21 -31.23 -39.69
C LEU A 595 0.31 -31.48 -39.69
N ASN A 596 0.70 -32.68 -40.13
CA ASN A 596 2.08 -33.13 -40.40
C ASN A 596 2.96 -33.62 -39.22
N GLY A 597 2.46 -34.60 -38.46
CA GLY A 597 3.30 -35.73 -37.97
C GLY A 597 4.38 -35.50 -36.91
N TYR A 598 4.61 -34.29 -36.39
CA TYR A 598 5.56 -34.02 -35.29
C TYR A 598 4.85 -33.41 -34.07
N ALA A 599 5.03 -34.01 -32.89
CA ALA A 599 4.32 -33.65 -31.66
C ALA A 599 4.58 -32.20 -31.23
N CYS A 600 3.51 -31.42 -30.99
CA CYS A 600 3.59 -30.20 -30.21
C CYS A 600 3.72 -30.60 -28.74
N ASP A 601 4.93 -30.67 -28.22
CA ASP A 601 5.13 -30.83 -26.79
C ASP A 601 4.73 -29.53 -26.07
N ALA A 602 3.73 -29.63 -25.20
CA ALA A 602 3.23 -28.52 -24.40
C ALA A 602 4.21 -28.10 -23.28
N SER A 603 5.38 -28.75 -23.17
CA SER A 603 6.36 -28.50 -22.11
C SER A 603 7.24 -27.25 -22.34
N THR A 604 7.38 -26.73 -23.57
CA THR A 604 8.35 -25.64 -23.85
C THR A 604 7.78 -24.40 -24.56
N THR A 605 6.50 -24.36 -24.92
CA THR A 605 5.90 -23.16 -25.55
C THR A 605 4.65 -22.71 -24.79
N ARG A 606 4.81 -21.74 -23.86
CA ARG A 606 3.68 -21.11 -23.17
C ARG A 606 3.04 -20.06 -24.07
N VAL A 607 2.02 -20.45 -24.83
CA VAL A 607 1.02 -19.51 -25.35
C VAL A 607 -0.20 -19.60 -24.45
N ALA A 608 -0.31 -18.69 -23.48
CA ALA A 608 -1.51 -18.54 -22.69
C ALA A 608 -2.55 -17.77 -23.52
N VAL A 609 -3.53 -18.47 -24.08
CA VAL A 609 -4.72 -17.83 -24.66
C VAL A 609 -5.75 -17.70 -23.55
N SER A 610 -5.80 -16.54 -22.89
CA SER A 610 -6.84 -16.21 -21.93
C SER A 610 -8.00 -15.52 -22.67
N HIS A 611 -9.07 -16.28 -22.91
CA HIS A 611 -10.36 -15.87 -23.49
C HIS A 611 -10.46 -15.70 -25.01
N PHE A 612 -11.52 -16.29 -25.57
CA PHE A 612 -12.10 -15.97 -26.88
C PHE A 612 -13.61 -15.79 -26.68
N SER A 613 -14.17 -14.68 -27.15
CA SER A 613 -15.62 -14.40 -27.09
C SER A 613 -16.10 -13.95 -28.46
N LEU A 614 -17.08 -14.66 -29.02
CA LEU A 614 -17.73 -14.32 -30.29
C LEU A 614 -19.03 -13.57 -29.97
N TRP A 615 -19.17 -12.34 -30.45
CA TRP A 615 -20.38 -11.54 -30.30
C TRP A 615 -21.14 -11.47 -31.63
N ALA A 616 -22.45 -11.65 -31.58
CA ALA A 616 -23.36 -11.29 -32.66
C ALA A 616 -24.51 -10.48 -32.02
N GLN A 617 -24.73 -9.25 -32.50
CA GLN A 617 -25.86 -8.40 -32.11
C GLN A 617 -26.56 -7.89 -33.39
N ASP A 618 -27.88 -7.75 -33.30
CA ASP A 618 -28.85 -7.26 -34.29
C ASP A 618 -29.33 -8.21 -35.41
N VAL A 619 -30.32 -9.04 -35.08
CA VAL A 619 -31.36 -9.45 -36.04
C VAL A 619 -32.54 -8.49 -35.87
N THR A 620 -32.47 -7.35 -36.55
CA THR A 620 -33.50 -6.31 -36.53
C THR A 620 -34.48 -6.53 -37.68
N ALA A 621 -35.67 -7.04 -37.32
CA ALA A 621 -36.88 -7.23 -38.13
C ALA A 621 -37.06 -8.55 -38.92
N VAL A 622 -38.24 -9.16 -38.70
CA VAL A 622 -38.84 -10.21 -39.53
C VAL A 622 -40.03 -9.57 -40.25
N GLU A 623 -39.87 -9.20 -41.53
CA GLU A 623 -41.02 -8.86 -42.37
C GLU A 623 -41.61 -10.14 -42.96
N THR A 624 -42.87 -10.43 -42.64
CA THR A 624 -43.63 -11.50 -43.27
C THR A 624 -44.37 -10.94 -44.49
N TRP A 625 -44.09 -11.47 -45.68
CA TRP A 625 -44.99 -11.31 -46.82
C TRP A 625 -45.79 -12.60 -47.03
N ASN A 626 -47.11 -12.45 -47.00
CA ASN A 626 -48.05 -13.55 -47.02
C ASN A 626 -48.51 -13.80 -48.46
N CYS A 627 -48.01 -14.88 -49.09
CA CYS A 627 -48.60 -15.53 -50.25
C CYS A 627 -48.30 -17.04 -50.12
N GLY A 628 -49.34 -17.88 -50.02
CA GLY A 628 -49.24 -19.26 -49.51
C GLY A 628 -48.23 -20.18 -50.21
N GLY A 629 -47.37 -20.81 -49.40
CA GLY A 629 -46.34 -21.81 -49.77
C GLY A 629 -45.19 -21.85 -48.74
N PRO A 630 -44.39 -22.94 -48.64
CA PRO A 630 -43.29 -23.04 -47.66
C PRO A 630 -42.27 -21.90 -47.89
N GLN A 631 -42.06 -21.07 -46.87
CA GLN A 631 -41.25 -19.86 -46.95
C GLN A 631 -39.75 -20.16 -47.08
N GLN A 632 -39.09 -19.53 -48.04
CA GLN A 632 -37.63 -19.48 -48.18
C GLN A 632 -37.11 -18.13 -47.66
N TRP A 633 -36.01 -18.15 -46.90
CA TRP A 633 -35.32 -16.95 -46.40
C TRP A 633 -34.09 -16.65 -47.26
N ARG A 634 -33.86 -15.37 -47.61
CA ARG A 634 -32.66 -14.89 -48.31
C ARG A 634 -31.82 -14.05 -47.34
N ALA A 635 -30.56 -14.42 -47.13
CA ALA A 635 -29.61 -13.63 -46.34
C ALA A 635 -29.09 -12.42 -47.13
N VAL A 636 -28.97 -11.26 -46.48
CA VAL A 636 -28.30 -10.06 -47.02
C VAL A 636 -26.86 -10.04 -46.48
N PRO A 637 -25.81 -9.82 -47.29
CA PRO A 637 -24.41 -9.85 -46.83
C PRO A 637 -24.01 -8.57 -46.10
N GLY A 638 -23.40 -8.70 -44.93
CA GLY A 638 -22.82 -7.56 -44.19
C GLY A 638 -22.56 -7.88 -42.72
N THR A 639 -21.52 -8.67 -42.43
CA THR A 639 -21.04 -8.86 -41.05
C THR A 639 -19.54 -8.66 -41.03
N VAL A 640 -19.10 -7.61 -40.35
CA VAL A 640 -17.69 -7.38 -40.01
C VAL A 640 -17.41 -8.13 -38.71
N PHE A 641 -16.44 -9.04 -38.74
CA PHE A 641 -15.92 -9.68 -37.54
C PHE A 641 -14.86 -8.76 -36.92
N ILE A 642 -15.07 -8.30 -35.69
CA ILE A 642 -14.04 -7.60 -34.91
C ILE A 642 -13.44 -8.58 -33.91
N ILE A 643 -12.15 -8.86 -34.05
CA ILE A 643 -11.36 -9.64 -33.09
C ILE A 643 -10.45 -8.65 -32.36
N VAL A 644 -10.62 -8.47 -31.04
CA VAL A 644 -9.72 -7.65 -30.23
C VAL A 644 -8.74 -8.55 -29.49
N TRP A 645 -7.44 -8.30 -29.64
CA TRP A 645 -6.37 -8.97 -28.90
C TRP A 645 -5.76 -8.00 -27.89
N LYS A 646 -5.49 -8.47 -26.66
CA LYS A 646 -4.58 -7.80 -25.73
C LYS A 646 -3.31 -8.64 -25.65
N THR A 647 -2.26 -8.26 -26.38
CA THR A 647 -0.92 -8.86 -26.24
C THR A 647 -0.07 -8.00 -25.31
N THR A 648 0.40 -8.60 -24.21
CA THR A 648 1.52 -8.06 -23.45
C THR A 648 2.80 -8.41 -24.22
N LEU A 649 3.43 -7.42 -24.86
CA LEU A 649 4.66 -7.60 -25.64
C LEU A 649 5.84 -7.93 -24.72
N LEU A 650 6.34 -9.17 -24.81
CA LEU A 650 7.74 -9.49 -24.45
C LEU A 650 8.64 -8.97 -25.57
N LYS A 651 9.68 -8.20 -25.20
CA LYS A 651 10.70 -7.68 -26.11
C LYS A 651 11.40 -8.83 -26.85
N ASN A 652 11.05 -9.07 -28.12
CA ASN A 652 11.89 -9.57 -29.23
C ASN A 652 11.06 -10.32 -30.30
N MET A 653 10.10 -9.66 -30.93
CA MET A 653 9.49 -10.16 -32.17
C MET A 653 9.43 -9.04 -33.22
N SER A 654 9.97 -9.29 -34.41
CA SER A 654 9.82 -8.44 -35.58
C SER A 654 9.25 -9.26 -36.74
N GLY A 655 8.23 -8.71 -37.42
CA GLY A 655 7.60 -9.29 -38.62
C GLY A 655 6.37 -10.15 -38.34
N PHE A 656 5.19 -9.53 -38.31
CA PHE A 656 3.90 -10.24 -38.29
C PHE A 656 3.17 -9.97 -39.61
N GLN A 657 2.75 -11.01 -40.33
CA GLN A 657 1.89 -10.92 -41.52
C GLN A 657 0.73 -11.89 -41.39
N VAL A 658 -0.49 -11.39 -41.60
CA VAL A 658 -1.73 -12.19 -41.67
C VAL A 658 -2.18 -12.20 -43.12
N ASN A 659 -2.26 -13.38 -43.74
CA ASN A 659 -2.81 -13.55 -45.07
C ASN A 659 -4.19 -14.20 -44.98
N TRP A 660 -5.20 -13.54 -45.55
CA TRP A 660 -6.52 -14.10 -45.78
C TRP A 660 -6.60 -14.57 -47.24
N ALA A 661 -7.07 -15.79 -47.47
CA ALA A 661 -7.38 -16.27 -48.82
C ALA A 661 -8.90 -16.44 -48.95
N PRO A 662 -9.60 -15.57 -49.69
CA PRO A 662 -10.92 -15.89 -50.21
C PRO A 662 -10.75 -16.84 -51.40
N SER A 663 -11.55 -17.91 -51.44
CA SER A 663 -11.66 -18.74 -52.64
C SER A 663 -12.30 -17.93 -53.77
N GLY A 664 -11.51 -17.59 -54.79
CA GLY A 664 -12.00 -17.15 -56.10
C GLY A 664 -12.09 -15.63 -56.31
N ASP A 665 -11.19 -15.17 -57.18
CA ASP A 665 -11.21 -13.93 -57.97
C ASP A 665 -10.27 -12.77 -57.57
N ARG A 666 -9.76 -12.12 -58.62
CA ARG A 666 -8.46 -11.46 -58.77
C ARG A 666 -8.22 -10.23 -57.89
N LEU A 667 -6.96 -10.10 -57.47
CA LEU A 667 -6.32 -8.85 -57.02
C LEU A 667 -6.28 -7.82 -58.14
N ASP A 668 -6.66 -6.58 -57.85
CA ASP A 668 -6.11 -5.39 -58.50
C ASP A 668 -5.84 -4.28 -57.47
N HIS A 669 -4.70 -3.63 -57.66
CA HIS A 669 -4.12 -2.57 -56.84
C HIS A 669 -5.05 -1.36 -56.64
N MET A 670 -5.01 -0.74 -55.45
CA MET A 670 -5.03 0.72 -55.29
C MET A 670 -4.54 1.12 -53.89
N GLY A 671 -3.39 1.79 -53.83
CA GLY A 671 -3.07 2.67 -52.71
C GLY A 671 -3.76 4.03 -52.89
N VAL A 672 -3.87 4.82 -51.81
CA VAL A 672 -3.63 6.29 -51.72
C VAL A 672 -4.40 6.91 -50.53
N ARG A 673 -3.63 7.66 -49.72
CA ARG A 673 -3.89 8.91 -48.97
C ARG A 673 -5.29 9.18 -48.39
N THR A 674 -5.30 9.44 -47.08
CA THR A 674 -6.35 10.20 -46.39
C THR A 674 -6.30 11.67 -46.84
N THR A 675 -7.36 12.13 -47.50
CA THR A 675 -7.65 13.55 -47.72
C THR A 675 -9.01 13.84 -47.09
N ALA A 676 -9.06 14.86 -46.24
CA ALA A 676 -10.29 15.30 -45.57
C ALA A 676 -11.29 15.87 -46.58
N TYR A 677 -12.55 15.47 -46.49
CA TYR A 677 -13.67 16.16 -47.12
C TYR A 677 -14.79 16.39 -46.10
N SER A 678 -15.13 17.66 -45.92
CA SER A 678 -16.35 18.13 -45.29
C SER A 678 -17.52 17.99 -46.27
N TRP A 679 -18.69 17.59 -45.77
CA TRP A 679 -19.94 17.65 -46.53
C TRP A 679 -21.08 18.24 -45.68
N GLY A 680 -21.53 19.43 -46.11
CA GLY A 680 -22.92 19.87 -46.27
C GLY A 680 -23.91 19.79 -45.11
N LYS A 681 -24.22 20.94 -44.51
CA LYS A 681 -25.45 21.20 -43.74
C LYS A 681 -26.72 21.00 -44.60
N PRO A 682 -27.85 20.64 -43.96
CA PRO A 682 -29.09 21.38 -44.15
C PRO A 682 -29.41 22.27 -42.94
N SER A 683 -29.96 23.42 -43.25
CA SER A 683 -30.21 24.62 -42.43
C SER A 683 -31.34 24.49 -41.41
N VAL A 684 -31.05 24.82 -40.13
CA VAL A 684 -31.87 25.68 -39.24
C VAL A 684 -30.91 26.40 -38.25
N ASP A 685 -31.25 27.63 -37.87
CA ASP A 685 -30.47 28.71 -37.21
C ASP A 685 -29.77 28.44 -35.85
N PRO A 686 -28.86 29.35 -35.36
CA PRO A 686 -27.61 28.99 -34.67
C PRO A 686 -27.54 29.17 -33.13
N LEU A 687 -26.60 28.41 -32.53
CA LEU A 687 -25.96 28.45 -31.19
C LEU A 687 -26.75 27.85 -29.99
N PRO A 688 -26.09 27.09 -29.06
CA PRO A 688 -24.73 27.33 -28.53
C PRO A 688 -23.69 26.20 -28.73
N TYR A 689 -22.45 26.61 -28.45
CA TYR A 689 -21.11 26.03 -28.65
C TYR A 689 -20.94 24.49 -28.57
N TYR A 690 -20.27 23.93 -29.57
CA TYR A 690 -19.74 22.56 -29.57
C TYR A 690 -18.25 22.59 -29.18
N ALA A 691 -17.87 21.89 -28.11
CA ALA A 691 -16.49 21.51 -27.84
C ALA A 691 -16.35 20.00 -28.07
N SER A 692 -15.47 19.59 -28.97
CA SER A 692 -15.11 18.17 -29.18
C SER A 692 -13.72 17.92 -28.61
N GLY A 693 -13.62 17.10 -27.55
CA GLY A 693 -12.35 16.62 -26.99
C GLY A 693 -12.09 15.15 -27.34
N PHE A 694 -10.82 14.76 -27.44
CA PHE A 694 -10.39 13.37 -27.63
C PHE A 694 -9.71 12.86 -26.35
N PHE A 695 -9.93 11.59 -26.01
CA PHE A 695 -9.27 10.90 -24.89
C PHE A 695 -7.91 10.36 -25.32
N THR A 696 -6.91 10.39 -24.42
CA THR A 696 -5.57 9.82 -24.69
C THR A 696 -5.11 8.72 -23.72
N GLU A 697 -5.91 8.29 -22.72
CA GLU A 697 -5.50 7.24 -21.77
C GLU A 697 -6.63 6.23 -21.44
N GLU A 698 -6.26 4.99 -21.07
CA GLU A 698 -7.13 3.80 -20.93
C GLU A 698 -8.35 4.02 -20.01
N VAL A 699 -9.55 3.71 -20.53
CA VAL A 699 -10.80 3.64 -19.77
C VAL A 699 -10.96 2.23 -19.21
N ALA A 700 -11.10 2.07 -17.89
CA ALA A 700 -11.46 0.80 -17.27
C ALA A 700 -12.99 0.64 -17.30
N THR A 701 -13.47 -0.40 -17.98
CA THR A 701 -14.90 -0.77 -18.02
C THR A 701 -15.10 -2.08 -17.27
N HIS A 702 -15.96 -2.07 -16.25
CA HIS A 702 -16.35 -3.28 -15.53
C HIS A 702 -17.84 -3.58 -15.74
N VAL A 703 -18.15 -4.83 -16.10
CA VAL A 703 -19.51 -5.31 -16.34
C VAL A 703 -19.88 -6.32 -15.27
N PHE A 704 -20.95 -6.04 -14.52
CA PHE A 704 -21.46 -6.92 -13.49
C PHE A 704 -22.85 -7.48 -13.86
N PRO A 705 -23.16 -8.74 -13.53
CA PRO A 705 -24.54 -9.22 -13.52
C PRO A 705 -25.30 -8.59 -12.36
N LYS A 706 -26.48 -8.03 -12.61
CA LYS A 706 -27.32 -7.43 -11.56
C LYS A 706 -27.85 -8.52 -10.62
N GLY A 707 -27.68 -8.33 -9.31
CA GLY A 707 -28.04 -9.30 -8.28
C GLY A 707 -29.51 -9.74 -8.28
N ASN A 708 -29.75 -10.91 -7.68
CA ASN A 708 -30.96 -11.74 -7.74
C ASN A 708 -32.30 -11.01 -8.02
N ASN A 709 -32.91 -11.40 -9.16
CA ASN A 709 -34.27 -11.09 -9.64
C ASN A 709 -34.50 -9.89 -10.58
N THR A 710 -33.46 -9.33 -11.22
CA THR A 710 -33.65 -8.45 -12.39
C THR A 710 -32.77 -8.85 -13.57
N LYS A 711 -33.33 -8.90 -14.79
CA LYS A 711 -32.55 -9.11 -16.03
C LYS A 711 -31.86 -7.80 -16.40
N GLY A 712 -30.53 -7.75 -16.34
CA GLY A 712 -29.72 -6.62 -16.78
C GLY A 712 -28.25 -6.77 -16.36
N TYR A 713 -27.37 -6.06 -17.06
CA TYR A 713 -25.97 -5.87 -16.69
C TYR A 713 -25.81 -4.45 -16.12
N GLU A 714 -24.92 -4.28 -15.15
CA GLU A 714 -24.53 -2.97 -14.60
C GLU A 714 -23.14 -2.63 -15.16
N LEU A 715 -22.99 -1.43 -15.72
CA LEU A 715 -21.74 -0.96 -16.30
C LEU A 715 -21.18 0.16 -15.43
N GLU A 716 -20.02 -0.10 -14.82
CA GLU A 716 -19.29 0.93 -14.07
C GLU A 716 -18.11 1.40 -14.93
N ILE A 717 -18.09 2.70 -15.21
CA ILE A 717 -17.03 3.36 -15.95
C ILE A 717 -16.29 4.28 -14.99
N GLU A 718 -15.03 3.95 -14.70
CA GLU A 718 -14.19 4.73 -13.80
C GLU A 718 -13.27 5.64 -14.63
N PHE A 719 -13.45 6.96 -14.50
CA PHE A 719 -12.65 7.95 -15.20
C PHE A 719 -11.49 8.41 -14.30
N GLN A 720 -10.24 8.31 -14.78
CA GLN A 720 -9.09 8.83 -14.03
C GLN A 720 -8.95 10.36 -14.14
N THR A 721 -9.24 10.98 -15.30
CA THR A 721 -9.26 12.45 -15.49
C THR A 721 -9.95 12.84 -16.80
N LEU A 722 -10.76 13.92 -16.84
CA LEU A 722 -11.26 14.50 -18.10
C LEU A 722 -10.40 15.71 -18.50
N ARG A 723 -9.77 15.68 -19.68
CA ARG A 723 -9.00 16.81 -20.25
C ARG A 723 -9.86 17.51 -21.32
N LEU A 724 -10.03 18.83 -21.22
CA LEU A 724 -10.74 19.64 -22.21
C LEU A 724 -9.71 20.53 -22.92
N ASP A 725 -9.40 20.21 -24.18
CA ASP A 725 -8.33 20.87 -24.94
C ASP A 725 -8.81 22.08 -25.79
N GLN A 726 -10.08 22.49 -25.69
CA GLN A 726 -10.61 23.63 -26.46
C GLN A 726 -11.54 24.52 -25.63
N CYS A 727 -10.97 25.27 -24.69
CA CYS A 727 -11.51 26.58 -24.34
C CYS A 727 -10.56 27.60 -24.98
N GLY A 728 -11.03 28.30 -26.02
CA GLY A 728 -10.19 29.22 -26.79
C GLY A 728 -9.57 30.30 -25.90
N ASP A 729 -8.29 30.59 -26.15
CA ASP A 729 -7.56 31.72 -25.59
C ASP A 729 -8.12 33.04 -26.16
N GLU A 730 -9.22 33.56 -25.62
CA GLU A 730 -9.58 34.97 -25.79
C GLU A 730 -10.04 35.56 -24.45
N GLU A 731 -9.40 36.67 -24.07
CA GLU A 731 -9.66 37.49 -22.88
C GLU A 731 -11.14 37.92 -22.78
N LEU A 732 -11.98 37.16 -22.08
CA LEU A 732 -13.29 37.64 -21.62
C LEU A 732 -13.65 37.00 -20.27
N ASP A 733 -13.62 37.81 -19.22
CA ASP A 733 -14.13 37.57 -17.85
C ASP A 733 -15.67 37.33 -17.79
N SER A 734 -16.28 36.91 -18.91
CA SER A 734 -17.73 36.71 -19.04
C SER A 734 -18.16 35.75 -20.16
N GLY A 735 -17.26 34.87 -20.63
CA GLY A 735 -17.62 33.78 -21.56
C GLY A 735 -18.46 32.67 -20.87
N PRO A 736 -19.19 31.82 -21.61
CA PRO A 736 -20.18 30.86 -21.07
C PRO A 736 -19.59 29.74 -20.17
N CYS A 737 -18.28 29.67 -20.00
CA CYS A 737 -17.63 28.83 -18.98
C CYS A 737 -17.61 29.51 -17.59
N PHE A 738 -17.91 30.81 -17.52
CA PHE A 738 -17.91 31.62 -16.31
C PHE A 738 -19.32 32.12 -16.01
N GLY A 739 -20.13 31.24 -15.41
CA GLY A 739 -21.40 31.57 -14.78
C GLY A 739 -21.54 30.75 -13.50
N LYS A 740 -21.74 31.42 -12.35
CA LYS A 740 -22.27 30.72 -11.16
C LYS A 740 -23.67 30.24 -11.55
N ASN A 741 -23.87 28.92 -11.59
CA ASN A 741 -25.11 28.18 -11.94
C ASN A 741 -25.19 27.55 -13.36
N ASN A 742 -24.08 27.16 -13.99
CA ASN A 742 -24.16 26.40 -15.26
C ASN A 742 -24.28 24.88 -15.03
N SER A 743 -25.27 24.24 -15.67
CA SER A 743 -25.41 22.77 -15.69
C SER A 743 -24.67 22.18 -16.91
N THR A 744 -23.94 21.07 -16.71
CA THR A 744 -23.20 20.39 -17.78
C THR A 744 -23.85 19.05 -18.10
N LEU A 745 -24.20 18.85 -19.36
CA LEU A 745 -24.76 17.60 -19.86
C LEU A 745 -23.64 16.76 -20.49
N LEU A 746 -23.38 15.57 -19.97
CA LEU A 746 -22.56 14.58 -20.67
C LEU A 746 -23.45 13.67 -21.51
N VAL A 747 -23.17 13.66 -22.81
CA VAL A 747 -23.84 12.80 -23.77
C VAL A 747 -22.87 11.69 -24.14
N CYS A 748 -23.26 10.46 -23.83
CA CYS A 748 -22.57 9.26 -24.29
C CYS A 748 -23.35 8.69 -25.46
N THR A 749 -22.68 8.56 -26.60
CA THR A 749 -23.22 7.95 -27.83
C THR A 749 -22.38 6.75 -28.20
N ILE A 750 -23.04 5.64 -28.53
CA ILE A 750 -22.42 4.48 -29.17
C ILE A 750 -22.58 4.69 -30.67
N GLU A 751 -21.48 4.88 -31.40
CA GLU A 751 -21.52 5.03 -32.87
C GLU A 751 -21.81 3.66 -33.53
N GLU A 752 -22.26 3.66 -34.79
CA GLU A 752 -22.57 2.44 -35.57
C GLU A 752 -21.38 1.47 -35.71
N ASP A 753 -20.15 1.95 -35.47
CA ASP A 753 -18.92 1.13 -35.46
C ASP A 753 -18.57 0.57 -34.06
N GLY A 754 -19.44 0.75 -33.07
CA GLY A 754 -19.28 0.27 -31.70
C GLY A 754 -18.34 1.11 -30.84
N LYS A 755 -17.83 2.25 -31.32
CA LYS A 755 -17.01 3.15 -30.50
C LYS A 755 -17.88 4.04 -29.62
N LEU A 756 -17.43 4.20 -28.39
CA LEU A 756 -18.03 5.12 -27.42
C LEU A 756 -17.52 6.54 -27.70
N LYS A 757 -18.44 7.48 -27.96
CA LYS A 757 -18.11 8.89 -28.15
C LYS A 757 -18.81 9.71 -27.08
N LEU A 758 -18.00 10.44 -26.33
CA LEU A 758 -18.44 11.31 -25.24
C LEU A 758 -18.38 12.77 -25.71
N GLY A 759 -19.51 13.47 -25.63
CA GLY A 759 -19.62 14.90 -25.88
C GLY A 759 -20.15 15.61 -24.63
N ALA A 760 -19.66 16.82 -24.35
CA ALA A 760 -20.22 17.67 -23.31
C ALA A 760 -21.02 18.81 -23.95
N ARG A 761 -22.21 19.10 -23.42
CA ARG A 761 -22.99 20.30 -23.74
C ARG A 761 -23.19 21.15 -22.51
N PHE A 762 -23.02 22.46 -22.68
CA PHE A 762 -23.25 23.45 -21.63
C PHE A 762 -24.63 24.09 -21.80
N TYR A 763 -25.36 24.24 -20.70
CA TYR A 763 -26.64 24.94 -20.65
C TYR A 763 -26.55 26.11 -19.67
N GLU A 764 -27.09 27.27 -20.07
CA GLU A 764 -27.16 28.49 -19.23
C GLU A 764 -28.30 28.44 -18.20
N GLU A 765 -29.23 27.47 -18.29
CA GLU A 765 -30.33 27.30 -17.34
C GLU A 765 -30.11 26.10 -16.42
N GLN A 766 -30.50 26.23 -15.16
CA GLN A 766 -30.40 25.20 -14.13
C GLN A 766 -31.34 24.03 -14.47
N LEU A 767 -30.77 22.86 -14.81
CA LEU A 767 -31.56 21.65 -15.06
C LEU A 767 -32.15 21.13 -13.73
N PRO A 768 -33.38 20.60 -13.70
CA PRO A 768 -33.97 20.06 -12.48
C PRO A 768 -33.16 18.87 -11.94
N GLU A 769 -33.02 18.76 -10.61
CA GLU A 769 -32.24 17.70 -9.92
C GLU A 769 -32.69 16.27 -10.28
N ASP A 770 -33.90 16.12 -10.81
CA ASP A 770 -34.52 14.83 -11.16
C ASP A 770 -34.71 14.62 -12.68
N ALA A 771 -33.87 15.24 -13.53
CA ALA A 771 -33.98 15.08 -14.98
C ALA A 771 -33.87 13.58 -15.39
N PRO A 772 -34.85 13.01 -16.11
CA PRO A 772 -34.89 11.58 -16.39
C PRO A 772 -33.77 11.15 -17.35
N VAL A 773 -33.19 9.98 -17.10
CA VAL A 773 -32.38 9.25 -18.09
C VAL A 773 -33.31 8.82 -19.22
N ILE A 774 -33.27 9.53 -20.36
CA ILE A 774 -34.04 9.16 -21.55
C ILE A 774 -33.19 8.18 -22.36
N SER A 775 -33.52 6.90 -22.31
CA SER A 775 -33.01 5.92 -23.27
C SER A 775 -33.70 6.11 -24.62
N SER A 776 -32.95 6.28 -25.70
CA SER A 776 -33.49 6.19 -27.06
C SER A 776 -33.29 4.76 -27.61
N PRO A 777 -34.08 4.32 -28.61
CA PRO A 777 -33.91 3.02 -29.27
C PRO A 777 -32.55 2.84 -29.99
N TRP A 778 -31.74 3.90 -30.07
CA TRP A 778 -30.47 3.95 -30.80
C TRP A 778 -29.26 4.14 -29.86
N GLY A 779 -29.37 3.78 -28.59
CA GLY A 779 -28.22 3.76 -27.67
C GLY A 779 -27.76 5.13 -27.15
N LEU A 780 -28.70 6.07 -26.97
CA LEU A 780 -28.41 7.36 -26.33
C LEU A 780 -28.62 7.24 -24.81
N VAL A 781 -27.57 7.48 -24.02
CA VAL A 781 -27.65 7.63 -22.55
C VAL A 781 -27.31 9.09 -22.21
N ILE A 782 -28.27 9.80 -21.63
CA ILE A 782 -28.15 11.21 -21.24
C ILE A 782 -27.89 11.28 -19.73
N LEU A 783 -26.75 11.84 -19.32
CA LEU A 783 -26.41 12.08 -17.92
C LEU A 783 -26.38 13.59 -17.64
N VAL A 784 -27.20 14.03 -16.69
CA VAL A 784 -27.30 15.44 -16.26
C VAL A 784 -26.57 15.61 -14.94
N TRP A 785 -25.66 16.58 -14.85
CA TRP A 785 -24.99 16.91 -13.58
C TRP A 785 -24.66 18.40 -13.44
N SER A 786 -24.54 18.88 -12.20
CA SER A 786 -24.08 20.23 -11.85
C SER A 786 -22.94 20.17 -10.83
N GLY A 787 -21.82 20.84 -11.10
CA GLY A 787 -20.80 21.10 -10.08
C GLY A 787 -19.62 21.93 -10.58
N ASP A 788 -18.71 22.27 -9.65
CA ASP A 788 -17.75 23.38 -9.79
C ASP A 788 -16.44 22.98 -10.47
N PHE A 789 -15.87 23.92 -11.24
CA PHE A 789 -14.57 23.81 -11.92
C PHE A 789 -13.46 24.54 -11.13
N TYR A 790 -12.22 24.03 -11.19
CA TYR A 790 -11.05 24.71 -10.62
C TYR A 790 -9.89 24.80 -11.62
N ARG A 791 -9.07 25.85 -11.47
CA ARG A 791 -7.92 26.16 -12.34
C ARG A 791 -6.62 25.77 -11.65
N ALA A 792 -5.81 24.92 -12.28
CA ALA A 792 -4.47 24.55 -11.82
C ALA A 792 -3.46 24.72 -12.98
N GLY A 793 -2.40 25.49 -12.77
CA GLY A 793 -1.32 25.67 -13.75
C GLY A 793 -1.74 26.27 -15.10
N GLY A 794 -2.72 27.18 -15.12
CA GLY A 794 -3.27 27.76 -16.35
C GLY A 794 -4.23 26.85 -17.12
N ARG A 795 -4.61 25.71 -16.56
CA ARG A 795 -5.44 24.67 -17.19
C ARG A 795 -6.67 24.37 -16.33
N PHE A 796 -7.76 23.93 -16.97
CA PHE A 796 -8.98 23.50 -16.28
C PHE A 796 -8.93 21.99 -16.03
N GLN A 797 -9.12 21.58 -14.77
CA GLN A 797 -9.17 20.17 -14.40
C GLN A 797 -10.51 19.87 -13.71
N MET A 798 -11.11 18.74 -14.07
CA MET A 798 -12.34 18.23 -13.49
C MET A 798 -12.05 16.85 -12.89
N VAL A 799 -12.35 16.65 -11.60
CA VAL A 799 -12.06 15.40 -10.87
C VAL A 799 -13.37 14.63 -10.71
N TYR A 800 -13.48 13.45 -11.32
CA TYR A 800 -14.61 12.53 -11.09
C TYR A 800 -14.33 11.55 -9.94
N ARG A 801 -15.39 11.01 -9.34
CA ARG A 801 -15.32 9.89 -8.37
C ARG A 801 -15.99 8.58 -8.79
N SER A 802 -16.74 8.52 -9.91
CA SER A 802 -17.28 7.33 -10.62
C SER A 802 -18.62 7.69 -11.30
N VAL A 803 -19.00 6.98 -12.37
CA VAL A 803 -20.34 7.05 -12.97
C VAL A 803 -20.91 5.64 -13.10
N ARG A 804 -22.13 5.43 -12.60
CA ARG A 804 -22.86 4.15 -12.63
C ARG A 804 -23.97 4.20 -13.68
N ILE A 805 -24.03 3.22 -14.59
CA ILE A 805 -25.06 3.09 -15.64
C ILE A 805 -25.84 1.78 -15.45
#